data_AF-A0A926ZBP6-F1
#
_entry.id   AF-A0A926ZBP6-F1
#
_cell.length_a   1.000
_cell.length_b   1.000
_cell.length_c   1.000
_cell.angle_alpha   90.00
_cell.angle_beta   90.00
_cell.angle_gamma   90.00
#
_symmetry.space_group_name_H-M   'P 1'
#
loop_
_entity.id
_entity.type
_entity.pdbx_description
1 polymer ?
#
loop_
_entity_poly.entity_id
_entity_poly.type
_entity_poly.pdbx_seq_one_letter_code
_entity_poly.pdbx_strand_id
1 'polypeptide(L)'
;MSFTLPALAVYASYVKNRFVQKTRRMMETQEHFLHELLAAHQHTELGQKFGLKDIKTIDQFRAQVPLWSYLQYEPYTERIAQGENNILNPDRVTYINLTSGSTGKKKQVPVTHRFQKTLRRADLAGMGFALEGLKRRHRKFGKLFITNSVQVQGRTSAGIEYGPVSVGSIRKGKPLFEQAFAHPFRALEISDTLARHYVCLLFALREPQLRGMVANFPMLILRTCGYLEEYAEALIHDLEHGTIAPWLPIEPDIRAELERRWNAHPQRATQLKAAFRTEGRLTPKLAWPQLSFVTTARGGTSGFYLERFPDYFADTPVFGGVYGTAEATFGVYPDFDTDGSILAIESGFFEFIPADQWGAEHPKTLLPEEVKVGDRYRIAVTTYSGFYRYDIGDVVEVVGFYEQTPLIVFRHRHGGLLSSTTEKTTEFHVTQVMQQLQHEFHVHLDDFCVTLSDQEFPARYLVNIELVEGQQLEQPMAFIQRFEYWMREFNNPYGTVREGQVPPPRLRILAPGSFTKVRQRHIERGMFDSQLKIPHISEDRHLLAGLPVLQEVDLQEEGVAESRLPSWNAQVPEPAQPSKIPGLEFSQGAHLLHADLRRMDLRGVDLRRADLSGADLSGADLRGANLSGAFLREANLNEANLVEANLQGADLTDATLIGTCLQKVCFHEAYVNRARFDHADLTGAQFCGAVLWQVSFQEANLTHVDFEDAQMKDVTLMDATLDGTRLVAHSQQRLS
;
A
#
# COMPACT_ATOMS: atom_id res chain seq x y z
N MET A 1 37.85 -16.01 -4.24
CA MET A 1 37.44 -14.86 -5.09
C MET A 1 35.99 -15.06 -5.49
N SER A 2 35.08 -14.20 -4.99
CA SER A 2 33.63 -14.30 -5.20
C SER A 2 33.26 -13.67 -6.55
N PHE A 3 33.13 -14.49 -7.59
CA PHE A 3 32.80 -14.06 -8.95
C PHE A 3 31.28 -13.93 -9.22
N THR A 4 30.42 -14.10 -8.21
CA THR A 4 28.98 -14.33 -8.42
C THR A 4 28.12 -13.07 -8.39
N LEU A 5 28.39 -12.12 -7.50
CA LEU A 5 27.58 -10.89 -7.37
C LEU A 5 27.70 -9.95 -8.60
N PRO A 6 28.90 -9.68 -9.16
CA PRO A 6 29.01 -8.88 -10.37
C PRO A 6 28.36 -9.55 -11.59
N ALA A 7 28.55 -10.86 -11.75
CA ALA A 7 27.92 -11.62 -12.84
C ALA A 7 26.39 -11.61 -12.74
N LEU A 8 25.86 -11.79 -11.52
CA LEU A 8 24.43 -11.66 -11.24
C LEU A 8 23.91 -10.26 -11.56
N ALA A 9 24.66 -9.21 -11.21
CA ALA A 9 24.27 -7.83 -11.48
C ALA A 9 24.20 -7.52 -12.99
N VAL A 10 25.16 -8.02 -13.77
CA VAL A 10 25.14 -7.91 -15.24
C VAL A 10 23.94 -8.67 -15.82
N TYR A 11 23.69 -9.89 -15.34
CA TYR A 11 22.55 -10.69 -15.80
C TYR A 11 21.20 -10.06 -15.44
N ALA A 12 21.02 -9.56 -14.22
CA ALA A 12 19.83 -8.84 -13.78
C ALA A 12 19.59 -7.58 -14.63
N SER A 13 20.65 -6.82 -14.94
CA SER A 13 20.57 -5.65 -15.82
C SER A 13 20.12 -6.02 -17.24
N TYR A 14 20.62 -7.14 -17.78
CA TYR A 14 20.19 -7.67 -19.07
C TYR A 14 18.71 -8.08 -19.06
N VAL A 15 18.26 -8.81 -18.03
CA VAL A 15 16.86 -9.23 -17.89
C VAL A 15 15.94 -8.01 -17.79
N LYS A 16 16.30 -7.01 -16.97
CA LYS A 16 15.56 -5.75 -16.86
C LYS A 16 15.46 -5.01 -18.19
N ASN A 17 16.54 -4.91 -18.97
CA ASN A 17 16.49 -4.24 -20.27
C ASN A 17 15.55 -4.96 -21.25
N ARG A 18 15.51 -6.31 -21.22
CA ARG A 18 14.54 -7.08 -22.02
C ARG A 18 13.10 -6.86 -21.55
N PHE A 19 12.89 -6.79 -20.23
CA PHE A 19 11.57 -6.48 -19.67
C PHE A 19 11.08 -5.11 -20.16
N VAL A 20 11.93 -4.07 -20.08
CA VAL A 20 11.62 -2.71 -20.59
C VAL A 20 11.31 -2.70 -22.10
N GLN A 21 11.99 -3.52 -22.89
CA GLN A 21 11.65 -3.62 -24.33
C GLN A 21 10.24 -4.21 -24.55
N LYS A 22 9.85 -5.18 -23.72
CA LYS A 22 8.54 -5.82 -23.79
C LYS A 22 7.42 -4.91 -23.29
N THR A 23 7.69 -3.99 -22.37
CA THR A 23 6.69 -3.04 -21.88
C THR A 23 6.22 -2.04 -22.95
N ARG A 24 6.97 -1.92 -24.06
CA ARG A 24 6.59 -1.16 -25.27
C ARG A 24 5.73 -1.94 -26.26
N ARG A 25 5.57 -3.25 -26.05
CA ARG A 25 4.76 -4.17 -26.87
C ARG A 25 3.99 -5.09 -25.96
N MET A 26 3.24 -4.46 -25.06
CA MET A 26 2.65 -5.09 -23.90
C MET A 26 1.61 -6.15 -24.30
N MET A 27 0.69 -5.83 -25.21
CA MET A 27 -0.33 -6.77 -25.66
C MET A 27 0.26 -7.95 -26.45
N GLU A 28 1.22 -7.70 -27.36
CA GLU A 28 1.94 -8.79 -28.04
C GLU A 28 2.60 -9.75 -27.04
N THR A 29 3.18 -9.21 -25.96
CA THR A 29 3.81 -10.01 -24.91
C THR A 29 2.78 -10.83 -24.12
N GLN A 30 1.63 -10.24 -23.77
CA GLN A 30 0.54 -10.90 -23.06
C GLN A 30 -0.13 -12.00 -23.90
N GLU A 31 -0.42 -11.71 -25.17
CA GLU A 31 -1.01 -12.66 -26.10
C GLU A 31 -0.07 -13.85 -26.33
N HIS A 32 1.22 -13.58 -26.56
CA HIS A 32 2.23 -14.63 -26.69
C HIS A 32 2.33 -15.50 -25.42
N PHE A 33 2.36 -14.88 -24.23
CA PHE A 33 2.36 -15.60 -22.96
C PHE A 33 1.14 -16.51 -22.82
N LEU A 34 -0.05 -15.99 -23.13
CA LEU A 34 -1.29 -16.76 -23.06
C LEU A 34 -1.24 -17.95 -24.02
N HIS A 35 -0.83 -17.74 -25.27
CA HIS A 35 -0.70 -18.83 -26.25
C HIS A 35 0.26 -19.93 -25.82
N GLU A 36 1.45 -19.58 -25.32
CA GLU A 36 2.41 -20.57 -24.81
C GLU A 36 1.83 -21.34 -23.61
N LEU A 37 1.12 -20.67 -22.73
CA LEU A 37 0.47 -21.28 -21.57
C LEU A 37 -0.64 -22.25 -21.99
N LEU A 38 -1.56 -21.81 -22.87
CA LEU A 38 -2.66 -22.64 -23.37
C LEU A 38 -2.13 -23.88 -24.08
N ALA A 39 -1.13 -23.73 -24.95
CA ALA A 39 -0.50 -24.84 -25.65
C ALA A 39 0.15 -25.85 -24.70
N ALA A 40 0.79 -25.37 -23.63
CA ALA A 40 1.39 -26.25 -22.63
C ALA A 40 0.34 -26.97 -21.78
N HIS A 41 -0.79 -26.33 -21.47
CA HIS A 41 -1.76 -26.82 -20.51
C HIS A 41 -2.96 -27.55 -21.14
N GLN A 42 -3.10 -27.55 -22.47
CA GLN A 42 -4.25 -28.12 -23.20
C GLN A 42 -4.54 -29.61 -22.90
N HIS A 43 -3.57 -30.37 -22.42
CA HIS A 43 -3.71 -31.80 -22.11
C HIS A 43 -3.94 -32.11 -20.62
N THR A 44 -4.01 -31.07 -19.78
CA THR A 44 -4.39 -31.23 -18.37
C THR A 44 -5.89 -31.51 -18.25
N GLU A 45 -6.35 -32.12 -17.16
CA GLU A 45 -7.78 -32.37 -16.92
C GLU A 45 -8.59 -31.08 -17.06
N LEU A 46 -8.15 -29.99 -16.40
CA LEU A 46 -8.86 -28.72 -16.49
C LEU A 46 -8.70 -28.07 -17.88
N GLY A 47 -7.56 -28.28 -18.54
CA GLY A 47 -7.32 -27.81 -19.90
C GLY A 47 -8.25 -28.45 -20.93
N GLN A 48 -8.55 -29.75 -20.78
CA GLN A 48 -9.52 -30.46 -21.60
C GLN A 48 -10.94 -30.03 -21.27
N LYS A 49 -11.28 -29.88 -19.97
CA LYS A 49 -12.58 -29.40 -19.51
C LYS A 49 -12.93 -28.02 -20.07
N PHE A 50 -11.95 -27.14 -20.18
CA PHE A 50 -12.12 -25.81 -20.76
C PHE A 50 -11.83 -25.75 -22.26
N GLY A 51 -11.52 -26.87 -22.92
CA GLY A 51 -11.25 -26.90 -24.37
C GLY A 51 -10.11 -25.97 -24.81
N LEU A 52 -9.04 -25.84 -24.02
CA LEU A 52 -7.96 -24.86 -24.26
C LEU A 52 -7.25 -25.03 -25.61
N LYS A 53 -7.29 -26.23 -26.18
CA LYS A 53 -6.73 -26.54 -27.50
C LYS A 53 -7.38 -25.72 -28.62
N ASP A 54 -8.67 -25.43 -28.49
CA ASP A 54 -9.47 -24.83 -29.55
C ASP A 54 -9.46 -23.30 -29.50
N ILE A 55 -8.94 -22.72 -28.41
CA ILE A 55 -8.82 -21.28 -28.21
C ILE A 55 -7.66 -20.72 -29.04
N LYS A 56 -7.95 -19.71 -29.87
CA LYS A 56 -7.01 -19.03 -30.78
C LYS A 56 -6.92 -17.53 -30.59
N THR A 57 -7.86 -16.91 -29.87
CA THR A 57 -7.84 -15.48 -29.59
C THR A 57 -8.12 -15.22 -28.11
N ILE A 58 -7.74 -14.04 -27.65
CA ILE A 58 -8.05 -13.58 -26.28
C ILE A 58 -9.57 -13.54 -26.05
N ASP A 59 -10.36 -13.11 -27.04
CA ASP A 59 -11.82 -13.08 -26.91
C ASP A 59 -12.43 -14.47 -26.76
N GLN A 60 -11.94 -15.46 -27.52
CA GLN A 60 -12.34 -16.85 -27.34
C GLN A 60 -11.97 -17.35 -25.94
N PHE A 61 -10.77 -17.00 -25.45
CA PHE A 61 -10.35 -17.34 -24.09
C PHE A 61 -11.30 -16.76 -23.04
N ARG A 62 -11.64 -15.47 -23.15
CA ARG A 62 -12.53 -14.77 -22.21
C ARG A 62 -13.97 -15.26 -22.28
N ALA A 63 -14.43 -15.73 -23.44
CA ALA A 63 -15.76 -16.29 -23.62
C ALA A 63 -15.88 -17.73 -23.09
N GLN A 64 -14.82 -18.54 -23.24
CA GLN A 64 -14.85 -19.98 -22.96
C GLN A 64 -14.38 -20.34 -21.54
N VAL A 65 -13.41 -19.60 -21.01
CA VAL A 65 -12.83 -19.89 -19.69
C VAL A 65 -13.52 -19.01 -18.64
N PRO A 66 -14.09 -19.59 -17.58
CA PRO A 66 -14.80 -18.83 -16.55
C PRO A 66 -13.81 -18.07 -15.66
N LEU A 67 -14.28 -16.95 -15.10
CA LEU A 67 -13.59 -16.24 -14.03
C LEU A 67 -13.88 -16.94 -12.70
N TRP A 68 -12.84 -17.48 -12.05
CA TRP A 68 -12.99 -18.31 -10.86
C TRP A 68 -12.24 -17.76 -9.66
N SER A 69 -12.83 -17.93 -8.48
CA SER A 69 -12.16 -17.75 -7.20
C SER A 69 -11.42 -19.04 -6.81
N TYR A 70 -10.74 -19.03 -5.66
CA TYR A 70 -10.03 -20.22 -5.18
C TYR A 70 -10.96 -21.41 -4.88
N LEU A 71 -12.22 -21.15 -4.50
CA LEU A 71 -13.18 -22.20 -4.12
C LEU A 71 -13.38 -23.23 -5.25
N GLN A 72 -13.39 -22.78 -6.50
CA GLN A 72 -13.53 -23.67 -7.65
C GLN A 72 -12.24 -24.46 -7.94
N TYR A 73 -11.07 -23.96 -7.53
CA TYR A 73 -9.79 -24.64 -7.69
C TYR A 73 -9.47 -25.61 -6.56
N GLU A 74 -10.07 -25.41 -5.38
CA GLU A 74 -9.74 -26.18 -4.17
C GLU A 74 -9.76 -27.70 -4.37
N PRO A 75 -10.81 -28.33 -4.94
CA PRO A 75 -10.83 -29.78 -5.15
C PRO A 75 -9.69 -30.29 -6.02
N TYR A 76 -9.26 -29.50 -7.01
CA TYR A 76 -8.16 -29.85 -7.89
C TYR A 76 -6.81 -29.76 -7.16
N THR A 77 -6.63 -28.72 -6.34
CA THR A 77 -5.40 -28.54 -5.56
C THR A 77 -5.24 -29.60 -4.47
N GLU A 78 -6.34 -30.08 -3.87
CA GLU A 78 -6.32 -31.18 -2.90
C GLU A 78 -5.89 -32.50 -3.53
N ARG A 79 -6.42 -32.82 -4.71
CA ARG A 79 -6.02 -34.01 -5.48
C ARG A 79 -4.54 -33.95 -5.87
N ILE A 80 -4.05 -32.78 -6.26
CA ILE A 80 -2.61 -32.56 -6.50
C ILE A 80 -1.81 -32.80 -5.22
N ALA A 81 -2.26 -32.29 -4.07
CA ALA A 81 -1.61 -32.53 -2.78
C ALA A 81 -1.57 -34.02 -2.41
N GLN A 82 -2.58 -34.79 -2.81
CA GLN A 82 -2.65 -36.25 -2.67
C GLN A 82 -1.79 -37.02 -3.69
N GLY A 83 -1.14 -36.33 -4.63
CA GLY A 83 -0.16 -36.90 -5.55
C GLY A 83 -0.67 -37.16 -6.97
N GLU A 84 -1.92 -36.79 -7.27
CA GLU A 84 -2.42 -36.85 -8.63
C GLU A 84 -1.69 -35.84 -9.52
N ASN A 85 -1.36 -36.25 -10.74
CA ASN A 85 -0.62 -35.45 -11.70
C ASN A 85 -1.52 -35.05 -12.87
N ASN A 86 -1.11 -34.04 -13.64
CA ASN A 86 -1.80 -33.59 -14.86
C ASN A 86 -3.24 -33.06 -14.65
N ILE A 87 -3.55 -32.52 -13.46
CA ILE A 87 -4.85 -31.93 -13.15
C ILE A 87 -4.92 -30.46 -13.61
N LEU A 88 -4.17 -29.58 -12.92
CA LEU A 88 -4.04 -28.16 -13.27
C LEU A 88 -2.75 -27.87 -14.06
N ASN A 89 -1.71 -28.66 -13.77
CA ASN A 89 -0.37 -28.47 -14.31
C ASN A 89 0.07 -29.72 -15.07
N PRO A 90 0.67 -29.58 -16.26
CA PRO A 90 1.29 -30.70 -16.97
C PRO A 90 2.62 -31.12 -16.34
N ASP A 91 3.32 -30.16 -15.72
CA ASP A 91 4.60 -30.39 -15.06
C ASP A 91 4.38 -30.90 -13.64
N ARG A 92 5.31 -31.74 -13.15
CA ARG A 92 5.30 -32.23 -11.77
C ARG A 92 5.34 -31.06 -10.78
N VAL A 93 4.43 -31.10 -9.81
CA VAL A 93 4.40 -30.16 -8.68
C VAL A 93 5.50 -30.55 -7.70
N THR A 94 6.35 -29.57 -7.38
CA THR A 94 7.56 -29.77 -6.54
C THR A 94 7.44 -29.13 -5.17
N TYR A 95 6.49 -28.22 -5.00
CA TYR A 95 6.21 -27.52 -3.75
C TYR A 95 4.75 -27.03 -3.79
N ILE A 96 4.14 -26.84 -2.63
CA ILE A 96 2.82 -26.19 -2.52
C ILE A 96 2.99 -24.94 -1.65
N ASN A 97 2.73 -23.78 -2.24
CA ASN A 97 2.69 -22.54 -1.47
C ASN A 97 1.38 -22.47 -0.69
N LEU A 98 1.47 -22.17 0.61
CA LEU A 98 0.31 -21.87 1.44
C LEU A 98 0.13 -20.37 1.60
N THR A 99 -1.08 -19.88 1.31
CA THR A 99 -1.47 -18.49 1.56
C THR A 99 -1.94 -18.29 2.99
N SER A 100 -1.86 -17.05 3.48
CA SER A 100 -2.24 -16.64 4.84
C SER A 100 -3.74 -16.39 5.03
N GLY A 101 -4.62 -16.98 4.20
CA GLY A 101 -6.06 -16.68 4.18
C GLY A 101 -6.70 -16.61 5.57
N SER A 102 -7.46 -15.53 5.82
CA SER A 102 -8.12 -15.19 7.10
C SER A 102 -9.31 -16.08 7.45
N THR A 103 -9.77 -16.94 6.54
CA THR A 103 -11.01 -17.73 6.65
C THR A 103 -10.81 -19.16 7.15
N GLY A 104 -9.65 -19.50 7.72
CA GLY A 104 -9.40 -20.75 8.44
C GLY A 104 -8.77 -21.89 7.63
N LYS A 105 -9.02 -22.01 6.32
CA LYS A 105 -8.34 -23.00 5.44
C LYS A 105 -7.40 -22.29 4.45
N LYS A 106 -6.10 -22.56 4.56
CA LYS A 106 -5.05 -21.92 3.75
C LYS A 106 -5.15 -22.36 2.28
N LYS A 107 -5.20 -21.41 1.34
CA LYS A 107 -5.17 -21.73 -0.09
C LYS A 107 -3.85 -22.42 -0.46
N GLN A 108 -3.93 -23.46 -1.28
CA GLN A 108 -2.81 -24.26 -1.77
C GLN A 108 -2.51 -23.89 -3.22
N VAL A 109 -1.33 -23.34 -3.48
CA VAL A 109 -0.91 -22.98 -4.84
C VAL A 109 0.16 -23.95 -5.32
N PRO A 110 -0.10 -24.75 -6.36
CA PRO A 110 0.88 -25.67 -6.91
C PRO A 110 2.09 -24.94 -7.53
N VAL A 111 3.29 -25.43 -7.23
CA VAL A 111 4.53 -24.84 -7.72
C VAL A 111 5.31 -25.82 -8.60
N THR A 112 5.37 -25.48 -9.88
CA THR A 112 6.15 -26.20 -10.90
C THR A 112 7.45 -25.47 -11.25
N HIS A 113 8.38 -26.14 -11.92
CA HIS A 113 9.60 -25.48 -12.41
C HIS A 113 9.30 -24.36 -13.42
N ARG A 114 8.30 -24.55 -14.29
CA ARG A 114 7.89 -23.53 -15.27
C ARG A 114 7.34 -22.29 -14.58
N PHE A 115 6.46 -22.46 -13.59
CA PHE A 115 5.95 -21.35 -12.77
C PHE A 115 7.08 -20.61 -12.06
N GLN A 116 8.03 -21.31 -11.46
CA GLN A 116 9.14 -20.65 -10.79
C GLN A 116 10.07 -19.87 -11.73
N LYS A 117 10.20 -20.32 -12.98
CA LYS A 117 11.01 -19.61 -13.97
C LYS A 117 10.42 -18.25 -14.32
N THR A 118 9.09 -18.11 -14.33
CA THR A 118 8.44 -16.81 -14.59
C THR A 118 8.62 -15.85 -13.42
N LEU A 119 8.44 -16.33 -12.18
CA LEU A 119 8.69 -15.53 -10.97
C LEU A 119 10.15 -15.04 -10.91
N ARG A 120 11.12 -15.94 -11.15
CA ARG A 120 12.55 -15.58 -11.13
C ARG A 120 12.90 -14.50 -12.15
N ARG A 121 12.24 -14.47 -13.32
CA ARG A 121 12.47 -13.42 -14.33
C ARG A 121 12.01 -12.05 -13.82
N ALA A 122 10.85 -11.99 -13.17
CA ALA A 122 10.34 -10.77 -12.56
C ALA A 122 11.27 -10.28 -11.42
N ASP A 123 11.72 -11.19 -10.54
CA ASP A 123 12.67 -10.85 -9.47
C ASP A 123 14.00 -10.29 -10.02
N LEU A 124 14.52 -10.89 -11.10
CA LEU A 124 15.74 -10.41 -11.75
C LEU A 124 15.53 -9.06 -12.45
N ALA A 125 14.35 -8.81 -13.03
CA ALA A 125 14.01 -7.51 -13.58
C ALA A 125 13.97 -6.44 -12.47
N GLY A 126 13.31 -6.74 -11.34
CA GLY A 126 13.29 -5.87 -10.16
C GLY A 126 14.69 -5.61 -9.60
N MET A 127 15.53 -6.64 -9.51
CA MET A 127 16.95 -6.46 -9.12
C MET A 127 17.71 -5.56 -10.11
N GLY A 128 17.45 -5.69 -11.42
CA GLY A 128 18.05 -4.82 -12.43
C GLY A 128 17.65 -3.35 -12.25
N PHE A 129 16.38 -3.08 -11.92
CA PHE A 129 15.91 -1.72 -11.59
C PHE A 129 16.54 -1.20 -10.31
N ALA A 130 16.63 -2.03 -9.26
CA ALA A 130 17.31 -1.65 -8.02
C ALA A 130 18.77 -1.26 -8.26
N LEU A 131 19.51 -2.06 -9.05
CA LEU A 131 20.91 -1.78 -9.37
C LEU A 131 21.08 -0.45 -10.13
N GLU A 132 20.19 -0.17 -11.08
CA GLU A 132 20.17 1.10 -11.80
C GLU A 132 19.78 2.28 -10.90
N GLY A 133 18.77 2.13 -10.06
CA GLY A 133 18.34 3.15 -9.09
C GLY A 133 19.41 3.47 -8.05
N LEU A 134 20.16 2.46 -7.57
CA LEU A 134 21.31 2.64 -6.70
C LEU A 134 22.44 3.41 -7.40
N LYS A 135 22.75 3.03 -8.65
CA LYS A 135 23.78 3.71 -9.45
C LYS A 135 23.45 5.19 -9.65
N ARG A 136 22.18 5.53 -9.96
CA ARG A 136 21.71 6.92 -10.08
C ARG A 136 21.85 7.71 -8.78
N ARG A 137 21.64 7.06 -7.63
CA ARG A 137 21.79 7.65 -6.29
C ARG A 137 23.22 7.60 -5.74
N HIS A 138 24.21 7.20 -6.54
CA HIS A 138 25.60 6.98 -6.12
C HIS A 138 25.77 6.02 -4.92
N ARG A 139 24.85 5.06 -4.78
CA ARG A 139 24.88 4.01 -3.74
C ARG A 139 25.38 2.68 -4.30
N LYS A 140 25.92 1.82 -3.43
CA LYS A 140 26.51 0.53 -3.83
C LYS A 140 25.62 -0.64 -3.45
N PHE A 141 25.51 -1.63 -4.33
CA PHE A 141 24.95 -2.94 -4.00
C PHE A 141 26.01 -3.81 -3.30
N GLY A 142 25.58 -4.76 -2.47
CA GLY A 142 26.50 -5.60 -1.71
C GLY A 142 25.78 -6.65 -0.86
N LYS A 143 26.35 -6.99 0.29
CA LYS A 143 25.79 -7.99 1.21
C LYS A 143 24.41 -7.58 1.70
N LEU A 144 23.52 -8.57 1.77
CA LEU A 144 22.13 -8.42 2.18
C LEU A 144 21.88 -9.07 3.54
N PHE A 145 20.97 -8.49 4.29
CA PHE A 145 20.47 -9.00 5.56
C PHE A 145 19.00 -9.40 5.39
N ILE A 146 18.65 -10.61 5.82
CA ILE A 146 17.29 -11.14 5.81
C ILE A 146 17.11 -12.07 7.02
N THR A 147 15.90 -12.17 7.55
CA THR A 147 15.62 -13.07 8.68
C THR A 147 14.55 -14.10 8.37
N ASN A 148 13.95 -14.10 7.17
CA ASN A 148 12.88 -15.02 6.78
C ASN A 148 13.23 -16.49 7.03
N SER A 149 12.30 -17.23 7.64
CA SER A 149 12.47 -18.66 7.90
C SER A 149 12.54 -19.41 6.58
N VAL A 150 13.36 -20.47 6.57
CA VAL A 150 13.43 -21.43 5.46
C VAL A 150 13.02 -22.84 5.90
N GLN A 151 12.34 -22.96 7.04
CA GLN A 151 11.77 -24.21 7.49
C GLN A 151 10.53 -24.57 6.67
N VAL A 152 10.52 -25.81 6.17
CA VAL A 152 9.36 -26.36 5.48
C VAL A 152 8.28 -26.69 6.51
N GLN A 153 7.04 -26.32 6.24
CA GLN A 153 5.94 -26.54 7.18
C GLN A 153 5.60 -28.03 7.32
N GLY A 154 5.66 -28.77 6.22
CA GLY A 154 5.43 -30.20 6.22
C GLY A 154 5.50 -30.79 4.83
N ARG A 155 5.04 -32.04 4.74
CA ARG A 155 4.90 -32.79 3.49
C ARG A 155 3.49 -33.35 3.37
N THR A 156 2.95 -33.34 2.16
CA THR A 156 1.66 -33.98 1.88
C THR A 156 1.78 -35.51 1.96
N SER A 157 0.66 -36.22 1.88
CA SER A 157 0.65 -37.69 1.80
C SER A 157 1.45 -38.24 0.60
N ALA A 158 1.55 -37.47 -0.48
CA ALA A 158 2.38 -37.78 -1.64
C ALA A 158 3.86 -37.35 -1.50
N GLY A 159 4.26 -36.84 -0.33
CA GLY A 159 5.63 -36.40 -0.07
C GLY A 159 6.00 -35.04 -0.67
N ILE A 160 5.02 -34.25 -1.13
CA ILE A 160 5.27 -32.90 -1.67
C ILE A 160 5.47 -31.93 -0.50
N GLU A 161 6.59 -31.20 -0.50
CA GLU A 161 6.86 -30.17 0.51
C GLU A 161 5.90 -28.98 0.37
N TYR A 162 5.46 -28.42 1.50
CA TYR A 162 4.59 -27.25 1.49
C TYR A 162 4.97 -26.22 2.57
N GLY A 163 4.52 -24.98 2.36
CA GLY A 163 4.76 -23.87 3.28
C GLY A 163 4.69 -22.51 2.59
N PRO A 164 5.18 -21.44 3.24
CA PRO A 164 5.21 -20.10 2.67
C PRO A 164 5.99 -19.97 1.35
N VAL A 165 5.57 -19.02 0.50
CA VAL A 165 6.26 -18.67 -0.76
C VAL A 165 7.74 -18.35 -0.53
N SER A 166 8.06 -17.61 0.53
CA SER A 166 9.44 -17.22 0.86
C SER A 166 10.33 -18.42 1.17
N VAL A 167 9.79 -19.45 1.85
CA VAL A 167 10.52 -20.68 2.15
C VAL A 167 10.90 -21.40 0.87
N GLY A 168 9.92 -21.65 -0.01
CA GLY A 168 10.14 -22.33 -1.29
C GLY A 168 11.13 -21.59 -2.19
N SER A 169 11.05 -20.26 -2.22
CA SER A 169 11.88 -19.40 -3.06
C SER A 169 13.33 -19.34 -2.58
N ILE A 170 13.55 -19.09 -1.28
CA ILE A 170 14.90 -18.97 -0.70
C ILE A 170 15.63 -20.32 -0.73
N ARG A 171 14.97 -21.43 -0.38
CA ARG A 171 15.58 -22.77 -0.39
C ARG A 171 16.08 -23.17 -1.77
N LYS A 172 15.26 -22.97 -2.82
CA LYS A 172 15.65 -23.31 -4.19
C LYS A 172 16.71 -22.37 -4.76
N GLY A 173 16.85 -21.16 -4.22
CA GLY A 173 17.90 -20.19 -4.54
C GLY A 173 19.16 -20.29 -3.66
N LYS A 174 19.26 -21.27 -2.75
CA LYS A 174 20.31 -21.36 -1.73
C LYS A 174 21.74 -21.10 -2.23
N PRO A 175 22.23 -21.69 -3.35
CA PRO A 175 23.61 -21.48 -3.80
C PRO A 175 23.95 -20.02 -4.13
N LEU A 176 22.95 -19.26 -4.59
CA LEU A 176 23.09 -17.84 -4.90
C LEU A 176 23.03 -16.99 -3.62
N PHE A 177 22.04 -17.26 -2.78
CA PHE A 177 21.75 -16.48 -1.59
C PHE A 177 22.79 -16.64 -0.48
N GLU A 178 23.36 -17.84 -0.32
CA GLU A 178 24.43 -18.10 0.66
C GLU A 178 25.65 -17.20 0.43
N GLN A 179 25.89 -16.74 -0.80
CA GLN A 179 26.96 -15.80 -1.12
C GLN A 179 26.54 -14.34 -0.98
N ALA A 180 25.26 -14.03 -1.12
CA ALA A 180 24.74 -12.67 -1.02
C ALA A 180 24.51 -12.23 0.44
N PHE A 181 24.23 -13.16 1.35
CA PHE A 181 23.87 -12.83 2.72
C PHE A 181 25.08 -12.50 3.61
N ALA A 182 24.82 -11.66 4.62
CA ALA A 182 25.78 -11.28 5.66
C ALA A 182 25.86 -12.28 6.83
N HIS A 183 25.03 -13.33 6.81
CA HIS A 183 25.00 -14.40 7.79
C HIS A 183 24.92 -15.77 7.09
N PRO A 184 25.30 -16.88 7.75
CA PRO A 184 25.19 -18.22 7.18
C PRO A 184 23.73 -18.59 6.91
N PHE A 185 23.50 -19.38 5.85
CA PHE A 185 22.16 -19.86 5.50
C PHE A 185 21.52 -20.67 6.64
N ARG A 186 22.32 -21.43 7.40
CA ARG A 186 21.87 -22.22 8.56
C ARG A 186 21.18 -21.39 9.64
N ALA A 187 21.50 -20.10 9.78
CA ALA A 187 20.82 -19.24 10.75
C ALA A 187 19.32 -19.07 10.42
N LEU A 188 18.95 -19.15 9.14
CA LEU A 188 17.54 -19.06 8.70
C LEU A 188 16.74 -20.34 8.97
N GLU A 189 17.43 -21.44 9.29
CA GLU A 189 16.82 -22.76 9.56
C GLU A 189 16.46 -22.93 11.04
N ILE A 190 16.80 -21.98 11.90
CA ILE A 190 16.40 -21.96 13.32
C ILE A 190 14.88 -21.79 13.41
N SER A 191 14.20 -22.69 14.12
CA SER A 191 12.74 -22.67 14.30
C SER A 191 12.28 -21.48 15.14
N ASP A 192 12.95 -21.22 16.26
CA ASP A 192 12.60 -20.12 17.15
C ASP A 192 12.83 -18.76 16.48
N THR A 193 11.83 -17.89 16.59
CA THR A 193 11.84 -16.61 15.89
C THR A 193 12.85 -15.64 16.49
N LEU A 194 12.91 -15.53 17.81
CA LEU A 194 13.85 -14.64 18.47
C LEU A 194 15.29 -15.09 18.21
N ALA A 195 15.58 -16.39 18.41
CA ALA A 195 16.90 -16.95 18.17
C ALA A 195 17.36 -16.80 16.72
N ARG A 196 16.47 -17.00 15.75
CA ARG A 196 16.76 -16.74 14.33
C ARG A 196 17.16 -15.29 14.08
N HIS A 197 16.39 -14.31 14.58
CA HIS A 197 16.72 -12.90 14.38
C HIS A 197 18.02 -12.51 15.09
N TYR A 198 18.19 -12.93 16.35
CA TYR A 198 19.38 -12.66 17.15
C TYR A 198 20.64 -13.19 16.45
N VAL A 199 20.65 -14.46 16.04
CA VAL A 199 21.80 -15.06 15.36
C VAL A 199 22.07 -14.38 14.01
N CYS A 200 21.04 -14.08 13.22
CA CYS A 200 21.23 -13.37 11.96
C CYS A 200 21.84 -11.97 12.18
N LEU A 201 21.37 -11.23 13.18
CA LEU A 201 21.90 -9.92 13.56
C LEU A 201 23.34 -10.03 14.04
N LEU A 202 23.63 -10.97 14.95
CA LEU A 202 24.97 -11.23 15.47
C LEU A 202 25.98 -11.45 14.34
N PHE A 203 25.63 -12.31 13.37
CA PHE A 203 26.49 -12.53 12.20
C PHE A 203 26.59 -11.32 11.29
N ALA A 204 25.50 -10.59 11.06
CA ALA A 204 25.52 -9.40 10.21
C ALA A 204 26.32 -8.23 10.81
N LEU A 205 26.39 -8.11 12.14
CA LEU A 205 27.16 -7.07 12.82
C LEU A 205 28.67 -7.18 12.56
N ARG A 206 29.17 -8.37 12.20
CA ARG A 206 30.55 -8.55 11.70
C ARG A 206 30.82 -7.92 10.35
N GLU A 207 29.80 -7.68 9.55
CA GLU A 207 29.91 -7.13 8.20
C GLU A 207 29.67 -5.61 8.23
N PRO A 208 30.71 -4.77 8.42
CA PRO A 208 30.53 -3.32 8.45
C PRO A 208 30.09 -2.75 7.10
N GLN A 209 30.24 -3.49 6.00
CA GLN A 209 29.87 -3.05 4.65
C GLN A 209 28.51 -3.60 4.20
N LEU A 210 27.63 -4.01 5.13
CA LEU A 210 26.25 -4.39 4.81
C LEU A 210 25.59 -3.29 3.96
N ARG A 211 24.96 -3.68 2.85
CA ARG A 211 24.38 -2.73 1.88
C ARG A 211 22.86 -2.77 1.80
N GLY A 212 22.22 -3.88 2.12
CA GLY A 212 20.76 -3.99 2.02
C GLY A 212 20.14 -4.76 3.18
N MET A 213 18.99 -4.30 3.64
CA MET A 213 18.08 -5.07 4.51
C MET A 213 16.84 -5.45 3.74
N VAL A 214 16.39 -6.69 3.86
CA VAL A 214 15.31 -7.24 3.04
C VAL A 214 14.32 -8.00 3.94
N ALA A 215 13.04 -7.67 3.82
CA ALA A 215 11.95 -8.45 4.40
C ALA A 215 10.67 -8.25 3.60
N ASN A 216 9.76 -9.23 3.62
CA ASN A 216 8.54 -9.18 2.82
C ASN A 216 7.67 -7.96 3.14
N PHE A 217 7.62 -7.54 4.40
CA PHE A 217 6.75 -6.46 4.86
C PHE A 217 7.47 -5.50 5.82
N PRO A 218 7.10 -4.20 5.85
CA PRO A 218 7.81 -3.19 6.62
C PRO A 218 7.89 -3.48 8.12
N MET A 219 6.84 -4.03 8.73
CA MET A 219 6.82 -4.35 10.16
C MET A 219 7.85 -5.43 10.54
N LEU A 220 8.22 -6.32 9.61
CA LEU A 220 9.31 -7.28 9.85
C LEU A 220 10.68 -6.59 9.91
N ILE A 221 10.87 -5.52 9.12
CA ILE A 221 12.06 -4.67 9.21
C ILE A 221 12.07 -3.96 10.56
N LEU A 222 10.98 -3.29 10.94
CA LEU A 222 10.89 -2.57 12.21
C LEU A 222 11.12 -3.48 13.41
N ARG A 223 10.55 -4.69 13.40
CA ARG A 223 10.80 -5.68 14.46
C ARG A 223 12.27 -6.08 14.55
N THR A 224 12.93 -6.26 13.42
CA THR A 224 14.37 -6.52 13.40
C THR A 224 15.14 -5.34 14.02
N CYS A 225 14.72 -4.11 13.75
CA CYS A 225 15.30 -2.92 14.38
C CYS A 225 15.07 -2.94 15.90
N GLY A 226 13.87 -3.29 16.35
CA GLY A 226 13.55 -3.47 17.77
C GLY A 226 14.46 -4.50 18.44
N TYR A 227 14.67 -5.68 17.84
CA TYR A 227 15.60 -6.67 18.37
C TYR A 227 17.06 -6.20 18.40
N LEU A 228 17.50 -5.42 17.40
CA LEU A 228 18.84 -4.86 17.40
C LEU A 228 19.05 -3.91 18.58
N GLU A 229 18.03 -3.15 18.95
CA GLU A 229 18.08 -2.20 20.07
C GLU A 229 17.94 -2.88 21.42
N GLU A 230 16.91 -3.71 21.59
CA GLU A 230 16.62 -4.44 22.83
C GLU A 230 17.82 -5.31 23.25
N TYR A 231 18.47 -5.96 22.29
CA TYR A 231 19.58 -6.87 22.55
C TYR A 231 20.95 -6.26 22.20
N ALA A 232 21.07 -4.94 22.04
CA ALA A 232 22.31 -4.29 21.60
C ALA A 232 23.52 -4.67 22.47
N GLU A 233 23.39 -4.58 23.79
CA GLU A 233 24.47 -4.91 24.72
C GLU A 233 24.89 -6.39 24.64
N ALA A 234 23.91 -7.29 24.58
CA ALA A 234 24.14 -8.72 24.48
C ALA A 234 24.80 -9.11 23.14
N LEU A 235 24.30 -8.56 22.03
CA LEU A 235 24.86 -8.77 20.68
C LEU A 235 26.31 -8.27 20.60
N ILE A 236 26.58 -7.10 21.16
CA ILE A 236 27.94 -6.53 21.21
C ILE A 236 28.86 -7.40 22.08
N HIS A 237 28.38 -7.87 23.23
CA HIS A 237 29.13 -8.77 24.11
C HIS A 237 29.47 -10.09 23.40
N ASP A 238 28.50 -10.73 22.78
CA ASP A 238 28.68 -11.97 22.03
C ASP A 238 29.62 -11.80 20.84
N LEU A 239 29.55 -10.65 20.16
CA LEU A 239 30.48 -10.28 19.10
C LEU A 239 31.91 -10.09 19.61
N GLU A 240 32.08 -9.48 20.78
CA GLU A 240 33.39 -9.26 21.39
C GLU A 240 34.06 -10.56 21.81
N HIS A 241 33.31 -11.46 22.46
CA HIS A 241 33.84 -12.68 23.06
C HIS A 241 33.77 -13.89 22.12
N GLY A 242 33.08 -13.79 20.99
CA GLY A 242 32.94 -14.89 20.04
C GLY A 242 32.01 -15.98 20.56
N THR A 243 30.94 -15.60 21.26
CA THR A 243 29.93 -16.51 21.80
C THR A 243 28.61 -16.37 21.06
N ILE A 244 27.78 -17.41 21.11
CA ILE A 244 26.36 -17.32 20.76
C ILE A 244 25.59 -17.58 22.05
N ALA A 245 24.74 -16.64 22.47
CA ALA A 245 24.08 -16.71 23.76
C ALA A 245 23.48 -18.10 24.07
N PRO A 246 23.79 -18.69 25.25
CA PRO A 246 23.44 -20.07 25.57
C PRO A 246 21.94 -20.24 25.86
N TRP A 247 21.24 -19.17 26.23
CA TRP A 247 19.81 -19.18 26.50
C TRP A 247 18.95 -19.24 25.23
N LEU A 248 19.54 -19.05 24.05
CA LEU A 248 18.80 -19.10 22.79
C LEU A 248 18.40 -20.53 22.45
N PRO A 249 17.10 -20.80 22.23
CA PRO A 249 16.61 -22.11 21.80
C PRO A 249 17.00 -22.36 20.34
N ILE A 250 18.14 -23.03 20.14
CA ILE A 250 18.69 -23.39 18.84
C ILE A 250 18.86 -24.90 18.78
N GLU A 251 18.46 -25.51 17.67
CA GLU A 251 18.62 -26.94 17.44
C GLU A 251 20.11 -27.35 17.54
N PRO A 252 20.46 -28.44 18.24
CA PRO A 252 21.86 -28.76 18.56
C PRO A 252 22.80 -28.86 17.36
N ASP A 253 22.32 -29.42 16.24
CA ASP A 253 23.10 -29.56 15.00
C ASP A 253 23.32 -28.21 14.31
N ILE A 254 22.32 -27.32 14.33
CA ILE A 254 22.42 -25.95 13.82
C ILE A 254 23.41 -25.16 14.69
N ARG A 255 23.26 -25.21 16.01
CA ARG A 255 24.14 -24.52 16.97
C ARG A 255 25.61 -24.92 16.77
N ALA A 256 25.91 -26.22 16.75
CA ALA A 256 27.28 -26.71 16.59
C ALA A 256 27.92 -26.26 15.27
N GLU A 257 27.14 -26.14 14.19
CA GLU A 257 27.64 -25.61 12.92
C GLU A 257 27.88 -24.10 12.95
N LEU A 258 26.98 -23.33 13.59
CA LEU A 258 27.12 -21.89 13.72
C LEU A 258 28.31 -21.53 14.60
N GLU A 259 28.46 -22.18 15.76
CA GLU A 259 29.57 -21.95 16.70
C GLU A 259 30.92 -22.27 16.05
N ARG A 260 31.01 -23.35 15.26
CA ARG A 260 32.22 -23.67 14.47
C ARG A 260 32.59 -22.60 13.44
N ARG A 261 31.63 -21.80 12.98
CA ARG A 261 31.84 -20.68 12.04
C ARG A 261 31.95 -19.32 12.76
N TRP A 262 31.92 -19.30 14.09
CA TRP A 262 31.87 -18.10 14.92
C TRP A 262 33.17 -17.91 15.72
N ASN A 263 33.79 -16.73 15.62
CA ASN A 263 34.99 -16.29 16.35
C ASN A 263 34.87 -14.84 16.89
N ALA A 264 35.60 -14.50 17.93
CA ALA A 264 35.59 -13.13 18.48
C ALA A 264 35.92 -12.03 17.44
N HIS A 265 35.24 -10.88 17.52
CA HIS A 265 35.45 -9.72 16.65
C HIS A 265 35.54 -8.39 17.45
N PRO A 266 36.49 -8.27 18.40
CA PRO A 266 36.52 -7.23 19.43
C PRO A 266 36.68 -5.80 18.89
N GLN A 267 37.39 -5.62 17.79
CA GLN A 267 37.51 -4.30 17.14
C GLN A 267 36.15 -3.78 16.68
N ARG A 268 35.33 -4.68 16.12
CA ARG A 268 33.99 -4.33 15.66
C ARG A 268 33.04 -4.07 16.82
N ALA A 269 33.13 -4.90 17.86
CA ALA A 269 32.38 -4.67 19.10
C ALA A 269 32.71 -3.29 19.72
N THR A 270 33.99 -2.90 19.73
CA THR A 270 34.42 -1.58 20.24
C THR A 270 33.78 -0.42 19.48
N GLN A 271 33.70 -0.51 18.14
CA GLN A 271 33.03 0.49 17.31
C GLN A 271 31.53 0.60 17.64
N LEU A 272 30.85 -0.55 17.77
CA LEU A 272 29.43 -0.59 18.09
C LEU A 272 29.16 -0.09 19.52
N LYS A 273 30.03 -0.41 20.49
CA LYS A 273 29.96 0.15 21.86
C LYS A 273 30.05 1.67 21.86
N ALA A 274 30.94 2.23 21.06
CA ALA A 274 31.09 3.68 20.95
C ALA A 274 29.82 4.34 20.39
N ALA A 275 29.25 3.78 19.32
CA ALA A 275 27.98 4.25 18.76
C ALA A 275 26.84 4.14 19.77
N PHE A 276 26.69 2.98 20.41
CA PHE A 276 25.64 2.72 21.41
C PHE A 276 25.73 3.66 22.62
N ARG A 277 26.93 3.90 23.15
CA ARG A 277 27.14 4.83 24.28
C ARG A 277 26.82 6.28 23.94
N THR A 278 27.02 6.67 22.68
CA THR A 278 26.82 8.05 22.24
C THR A 278 25.33 8.34 22.04
N GLU A 279 24.60 7.39 21.44
CA GLU A 279 23.22 7.59 20.99
C GLU A 279 22.17 6.98 21.94
N GLY A 280 22.60 6.17 22.92
CA GLY A 280 21.70 5.47 23.85
C GLY A 280 20.90 4.32 23.24
N ARG A 281 21.05 4.07 21.92
CA ARG A 281 20.40 3.00 21.16
C ARG A 281 21.30 2.54 20.01
N LEU A 282 21.02 1.38 19.42
CA LEU A 282 21.75 0.86 18.26
C LEU A 282 20.79 0.65 17.08
N THR A 283 20.60 1.69 16.26
CA THR A 283 19.79 1.58 15.03
C THR A 283 20.57 0.89 13.91
N PRO A 284 19.91 0.38 12.86
CA PRO A 284 20.59 -0.14 11.67
C PRO A 284 21.54 0.85 11.01
N LYS A 285 21.22 2.15 10.99
CA LYS A 285 22.10 3.18 10.40
C LYS A 285 23.38 3.37 11.22
N LEU A 286 23.29 3.29 12.55
CA LEU A 286 24.46 3.35 13.45
C LEU A 286 25.30 2.09 13.35
N ALA A 287 24.65 0.92 13.29
CA ALA A 287 25.33 -0.35 13.08
C ALA A 287 26.00 -0.38 11.70
N TRP A 288 25.31 0.03 10.63
CA TRP A 288 25.80 -0.04 9.26
C TRP A 288 25.67 1.33 8.55
N PRO A 289 26.63 2.24 8.76
CA PRO A 289 26.59 3.58 8.14
C PRO A 289 26.54 3.57 6.61
N GLN A 290 27.01 2.47 6.01
CA GLN A 290 27.10 2.24 4.57
C GLN A 290 25.85 1.55 3.99
N LEU A 291 24.78 1.38 4.77
CA LEU A 291 23.53 0.80 4.30
C LEU A 291 22.98 1.63 3.13
N SER A 292 22.76 0.96 2.01
CA SER A 292 22.41 1.60 0.74
C SER A 292 20.92 1.61 0.49
N PHE A 293 20.18 0.61 0.96
CA PHE A 293 18.74 0.51 0.74
C PHE A 293 18.06 -0.46 1.71
N VAL A 294 16.73 -0.35 1.80
CA VAL A 294 15.85 -1.38 2.37
C VAL A 294 14.95 -1.91 1.25
N THR A 295 14.68 -3.22 1.22
CA THR A 295 13.70 -3.81 0.30
C THR A 295 12.56 -4.41 1.09
N THR A 296 11.34 -3.93 0.83
CA THR A 296 10.13 -4.41 1.48
C THR A 296 8.87 -4.02 0.70
N ALA A 297 7.74 -4.67 0.99
CA ALA A 297 6.48 -4.35 0.33
C ALA A 297 6.11 -2.87 0.47
N ARG A 298 5.69 -2.27 -0.64
CA ARG A 298 5.14 -0.92 -0.74
C ARG A 298 3.68 -0.97 -1.21
N GLY A 299 2.97 0.16 -1.06
CA GLY A 299 1.53 0.25 -1.32
C GLY A 299 0.66 -0.36 -0.22
N GLY A 300 -0.66 -0.21 -0.35
CA GLY A 300 -1.65 -0.65 0.64
C GLY A 300 -1.34 -0.15 2.05
N THR A 301 -1.36 -1.05 3.03
CA THR A 301 -1.11 -0.73 4.44
C THR A 301 0.36 -0.49 4.78
N SER A 302 1.30 -0.64 3.84
CA SER A 302 2.73 -0.47 4.13
C SER A 302 3.08 0.95 4.53
N GLY A 303 2.39 1.97 3.98
CA GLY A 303 2.67 3.38 4.27
C GLY A 303 2.66 3.69 5.77
N PHE A 304 1.74 3.09 6.51
CA PHE A 304 1.58 3.27 7.96
C PHE A 304 2.88 2.93 8.73
N TYR A 305 3.56 1.85 8.32
CA TYR A 305 4.81 1.43 8.95
C TYR A 305 6.02 2.19 8.40
N LEU A 306 5.98 2.65 7.15
CA LEU A 306 7.08 3.37 6.52
C LEU A 306 7.30 4.76 7.15
N GLU A 307 6.29 5.34 7.81
CA GLU A 307 6.44 6.59 8.59
C GLU A 307 7.49 6.47 9.70
N ARG A 308 7.71 5.28 10.26
CA ARG A 308 8.73 5.01 11.29
C ARG A 308 10.12 4.75 10.71
N PHE A 309 10.27 4.58 9.39
CA PHE A 309 11.57 4.23 8.79
C PHE A 309 12.63 5.33 8.94
N PRO A 310 12.33 6.63 8.82
CA PRO A 310 13.31 7.69 9.00
C PRO A 310 14.08 7.60 10.33
N ASP A 311 13.42 7.18 11.42
CA ASP A 311 14.03 7.03 12.76
C ASP A 311 15.15 5.97 12.80
N TYR A 312 15.04 4.93 11.96
CA TYR A 312 15.99 3.80 11.94
C TYR A 312 16.98 3.88 10.78
N PHE A 313 16.57 4.49 9.67
CA PHE A 313 17.23 4.39 8.38
C PHE A 313 17.67 5.74 7.81
N ALA A 314 17.26 6.86 8.43
CA ALA A 314 17.48 8.22 7.93
C ALA A 314 17.08 8.33 6.45
N ASP A 315 18.01 8.73 5.60
CA ASP A 315 17.84 8.95 4.15
C ASP A 315 17.94 7.67 3.30
N THR A 316 17.91 6.48 3.90
CA THR A 316 18.14 5.23 3.17
C THR A 316 16.88 4.85 2.36
N PRO A 317 16.97 4.76 1.02
CA PRO A 317 15.80 4.58 0.16
C PRO A 317 15.18 3.18 0.28
N VAL A 318 13.87 3.11 0.05
CA VAL A 318 13.06 1.88 0.15
C VAL A 318 12.67 1.39 -1.24
N PHE A 319 12.98 0.13 -1.55
CA PHE A 319 12.65 -0.52 -2.80
C PHE A 319 11.51 -1.52 -2.62
N GLY A 320 10.48 -1.43 -3.47
CA GLY A 320 9.34 -2.36 -3.42
C GLY A 320 9.66 -3.79 -3.90
N GLY A 321 10.75 -3.98 -4.66
CA GLY A 321 11.08 -5.28 -5.24
C GLY A 321 10.09 -5.68 -6.33
N VAL A 322 9.19 -6.59 -5.97
CA VAL A 322 8.06 -7.03 -6.79
C VAL A 322 6.79 -7.02 -5.96
N TYR A 323 5.67 -6.63 -6.57
CA TYR A 323 4.34 -6.86 -6.00
C TYR A 323 3.91 -8.27 -6.39
N GLY A 324 3.68 -9.16 -5.42
CA GLY A 324 3.31 -10.54 -5.69
C GLY A 324 2.65 -11.25 -4.51
N THR A 325 2.02 -12.37 -4.83
CA THR A 325 1.33 -13.29 -3.91
C THR A 325 1.83 -14.72 -4.13
N ALA A 326 1.18 -15.72 -3.54
CA ALA A 326 1.56 -17.11 -3.81
C ALA A 326 1.18 -17.56 -5.23
N GLU A 327 0.15 -16.95 -5.79
CA GLU A 327 -0.48 -17.26 -7.07
C GLU A 327 0.26 -16.65 -8.27
N ALA A 328 0.83 -15.45 -8.10
CA ALA A 328 1.49 -14.71 -9.17
C ALA A 328 2.38 -13.58 -8.64
N THR A 329 3.34 -13.15 -9.45
CA THR A 329 3.91 -11.79 -9.37
C THR A 329 3.07 -10.88 -10.25
N PHE A 330 2.57 -9.77 -9.72
CA PHE A 330 1.71 -8.82 -10.42
C PHE A 330 2.47 -7.61 -10.94
N GLY A 331 3.50 -7.14 -10.24
CA GLY A 331 4.22 -5.94 -10.63
C GLY A 331 5.71 -5.95 -10.29
N VAL A 332 6.48 -5.17 -11.04
CA VAL A 332 7.92 -4.96 -10.85
C VAL A 332 8.16 -3.47 -10.58
N TYR A 333 8.81 -3.12 -9.47
CA TYR A 333 9.02 -1.72 -9.13
C TYR A 333 10.12 -1.10 -10.01
N PRO A 334 9.87 0.05 -10.67
CA PRO A 334 10.82 0.68 -11.56
C PRO A 334 11.91 1.49 -10.85
N ASP A 335 11.67 1.90 -9.59
CA ASP A 335 12.59 2.74 -8.83
C ASP A 335 12.39 2.57 -7.31
N PHE A 336 13.26 3.21 -6.53
CA PHE A 336 13.07 3.39 -5.09
C PHE A 336 12.04 4.47 -4.79
N ASP A 337 11.41 4.35 -3.62
CA ASP A 337 10.51 5.35 -3.03
C ASP A 337 9.29 5.68 -3.91
N THR A 338 8.87 4.72 -4.73
CA THR A 338 7.65 4.77 -5.54
C THR A 338 6.68 3.67 -5.12
N ASP A 339 5.37 3.95 -5.19
CA ASP A 339 4.31 2.99 -4.92
C ASP A 339 3.83 2.25 -6.18
N GLY A 340 4.03 2.85 -7.36
CA GLY A 340 3.61 2.27 -8.64
C GLY A 340 4.58 1.18 -9.11
N SER A 341 4.05 0.00 -9.41
CA SER A 341 4.79 -1.11 -9.99
C SER A 341 4.35 -1.37 -11.43
N ILE A 342 5.31 -1.63 -12.34
CA ILE A 342 5.01 -1.96 -13.73
C ILE A 342 4.36 -3.34 -13.76
N LEU A 343 3.18 -3.47 -14.40
CA LEU A 343 2.52 -4.77 -14.56
C LEU A 343 3.51 -5.82 -15.09
N ALA A 344 3.61 -6.95 -14.39
CA ALA A 344 4.61 -7.98 -14.64
C ALA A 344 4.22 -8.88 -15.84
N ILE A 345 4.09 -8.31 -17.03
CA ILE A 345 3.54 -8.94 -18.25
C ILE A 345 4.19 -10.27 -18.73
N GLU A 346 5.24 -10.74 -18.07
CA GLU A 346 5.90 -12.04 -18.33
C GLU A 346 5.66 -13.09 -17.22
N SER A 347 4.95 -12.74 -16.13
CA SER A 347 4.65 -13.64 -15.02
C SER A 347 3.26 -14.26 -15.08
N GLY A 348 2.35 -13.66 -15.85
CA GLY A 348 0.96 -14.07 -16.02
C GLY A 348 0.30 -13.34 -17.18
N PHE A 349 -0.87 -13.81 -17.60
CA PHE A 349 -1.81 -13.04 -18.43
C PHE A 349 -2.82 -12.37 -17.49
N PHE A 350 -2.97 -11.06 -17.60
CA PHE A 350 -3.73 -10.23 -16.67
C PHE A 350 -4.99 -9.67 -17.29
N GLU A 351 -6.05 -9.65 -16.49
CA GLU A 351 -7.32 -9.01 -16.78
C GLU A 351 -7.72 -8.13 -15.59
N PHE A 352 -8.50 -7.10 -15.85
CA PHE A 352 -8.96 -6.14 -14.86
C PHE A 352 -10.48 -6.14 -14.81
N ILE A 353 -11.06 -6.16 -13.61
CA ILE A 353 -12.51 -6.13 -13.41
C ILE A 353 -12.86 -4.73 -12.90
N PRO A 354 -13.56 -3.91 -13.71
CA PRO A 354 -14.01 -2.57 -13.32
C PRO A 354 -14.89 -2.57 -12.07
N ALA A 355 -14.89 -1.45 -11.34
CA ALA A 355 -15.61 -1.32 -10.07
C ALA A 355 -17.12 -1.57 -10.19
N ASP A 356 -17.75 -1.09 -11.26
CA ASP A 356 -19.16 -1.32 -11.59
C ASP A 356 -19.50 -2.79 -11.86
N GLN A 357 -18.49 -3.60 -12.20
CA GLN A 357 -18.64 -5.04 -12.47
C GLN A 357 -18.42 -5.92 -11.23
N TRP A 358 -18.03 -5.38 -10.07
CA TRP A 358 -17.67 -6.20 -8.90
C TRP A 358 -18.82 -7.04 -8.34
N GLY A 359 -20.06 -6.57 -8.47
CA GLY A 359 -21.26 -7.29 -8.05
C GLY A 359 -21.86 -8.22 -9.10
N ALA A 360 -21.31 -8.25 -10.32
CA ALA A 360 -21.85 -9.05 -11.41
C ALA A 360 -21.50 -10.54 -11.23
N GLU A 361 -22.46 -11.42 -11.55
CA GLU A 361 -22.23 -12.88 -11.54
C GLU A 361 -21.20 -13.31 -12.60
N HIS A 362 -21.21 -12.63 -13.74
CA HIS A 362 -20.29 -12.84 -14.85
C HIS A 362 -19.66 -11.50 -15.26
N PRO A 363 -18.68 -11.01 -14.48
CA PRO A 363 -18.14 -9.68 -14.68
C PRO A 363 -17.44 -9.57 -16.03
N LYS A 364 -17.69 -8.46 -16.73
CA LYS A 364 -16.89 -8.11 -17.90
C LYS A 364 -15.52 -7.65 -17.42
N THR A 365 -14.48 -8.16 -18.07
CA THR A 365 -13.10 -7.76 -17.81
C THR A 365 -12.63 -6.71 -18.81
N LEU A 366 -11.50 -6.09 -18.52
CA LEU A 366 -10.72 -5.24 -19.40
C LEU A 366 -9.32 -5.85 -19.54
N LEU A 367 -8.72 -5.67 -20.71
CA LEU A 367 -7.32 -5.96 -20.96
C LEU A 367 -6.44 -4.82 -20.43
N PRO A 368 -5.14 -5.07 -20.22
CA PRO A 368 -4.25 -4.06 -19.65
C PRO A 368 -4.12 -2.77 -20.48
N GLU A 369 -4.46 -2.77 -21.77
CA GLU A 369 -4.47 -1.55 -22.61
C GLU A 369 -5.76 -0.72 -22.47
N GLU A 370 -6.83 -1.31 -21.94
CA GLU A 370 -8.17 -0.70 -21.84
C GLU A 370 -8.38 0.03 -20.50
N VAL A 371 -7.46 -0.14 -19.55
CA VAL A 371 -7.54 0.48 -18.22
C VAL A 371 -7.21 1.96 -18.25
N LYS A 372 -7.78 2.73 -17.33
CA LYS A 372 -7.62 4.19 -17.25
C LYS A 372 -6.85 4.58 -15.99
N VAL A 373 -6.06 5.64 -16.11
CA VAL A 373 -5.35 6.24 -14.96
C VAL A 373 -6.36 6.83 -13.99
N GLY A 374 -6.16 6.60 -12.69
CA GLY A 374 -7.05 7.02 -11.60
C GLY A 374 -8.08 5.95 -11.21
N ASP A 375 -8.43 5.05 -12.14
CA ASP A 375 -9.44 4.02 -11.88
C ASP A 375 -8.90 2.87 -11.03
N ARG A 376 -9.83 2.22 -10.33
CA ARG A 376 -9.60 1.02 -9.52
C ARG A 376 -10.24 -0.20 -10.13
N TYR A 377 -9.51 -1.31 -10.06
CA TYR A 377 -9.91 -2.58 -10.66
C TYR A 377 -9.60 -3.73 -9.71
N ARG A 378 -10.42 -4.78 -9.72
CA ARG A 378 -9.96 -6.08 -9.20
C ARG A 378 -9.11 -6.75 -10.25
N ILE A 379 -7.96 -7.29 -9.87
CA ILE A 379 -7.05 -7.94 -10.81
C ILE A 379 -7.33 -9.44 -10.88
N ALA A 380 -7.42 -9.97 -12.10
CA ALA A 380 -7.51 -11.40 -12.38
C ALA A 380 -6.28 -11.85 -13.17
N VAL A 381 -5.86 -13.10 -12.97
CA VAL A 381 -4.61 -13.61 -13.56
C VAL A 381 -4.71 -15.06 -14.04
N THR A 382 -4.06 -15.35 -15.15
CA THR A 382 -3.80 -16.70 -15.65
C THR A 382 -2.30 -17.01 -15.58
N THR A 383 -1.90 -18.10 -14.92
CA THR A 383 -0.48 -18.42 -14.70
C THR A 383 -0.14 -19.89 -14.87
N TYR A 384 1.17 -20.19 -14.93
CA TYR A 384 1.69 -21.55 -14.93
C TYR A 384 1.50 -22.32 -13.62
N SER A 385 0.92 -21.71 -12.57
CA SER A 385 0.42 -22.45 -11.40
C SER A 385 -0.85 -23.26 -11.74
N GLY A 386 -1.44 -23.06 -12.92
CA GLY A 386 -2.61 -23.79 -13.39
C GLY A 386 -3.94 -23.12 -13.03
N PHE A 387 -3.87 -21.88 -12.56
CA PHE A 387 -5.01 -21.00 -12.36
C PHE A 387 -5.28 -20.19 -13.64
N TYR A 388 -6.54 -20.13 -14.07
CA TYR A 388 -6.99 -19.46 -15.29
C TYR A 388 -8.04 -18.42 -14.95
N ARG A 389 -7.86 -17.18 -15.41
CA ARG A 389 -8.73 -16.05 -15.07
C ARG A 389 -9.08 -16.03 -13.58
N TYR A 390 -8.06 -16.29 -12.75
CA TYR A 390 -8.22 -16.44 -11.32
C TYR A 390 -8.37 -15.07 -10.69
N ASP A 391 -9.53 -14.89 -10.09
CA ASP A 391 -9.89 -13.72 -9.33
C ASP A 391 -9.31 -13.84 -7.92
N ILE A 392 -8.22 -13.12 -7.69
CA ILE A 392 -7.54 -13.11 -6.40
C ILE A 392 -8.26 -12.24 -5.36
N GLY A 393 -9.15 -11.35 -5.81
CA GLY A 393 -9.83 -10.36 -4.99
C GLY A 393 -8.99 -9.13 -4.65
N ASP A 394 -7.76 -9.00 -5.13
CA ASP A 394 -6.95 -7.80 -4.90
C ASP A 394 -7.47 -6.64 -5.75
N VAL A 395 -7.66 -5.48 -5.12
CA VAL A 395 -7.99 -4.20 -5.77
C VAL A 395 -6.71 -3.42 -5.99
N VAL A 396 -6.48 -3.05 -7.25
CA VAL A 396 -5.35 -2.25 -7.70
C VAL A 396 -5.84 -0.97 -8.34
N GLU A 397 -5.07 0.10 -8.20
CA GLU A 397 -5.29 1.37 -8.88
C GLU A 397 -4.25 1.54 -9.99
N VAL A 398 -4.68 2.01 -11.16
CA VAL A 398 -3.78 2.37 -12.24
C VAL A 398 -3.36 3.81 -12.06
N VAL A 399 -2.08 4.03 -11.75
CA VAL A 399 -1.55 5.38 -11.43
C VAL A 399 -0.79 6.01 -12.59
N GLY A 400 -0.71 5.31 -13.72
CA GLY A 400 -0.01 5.77 -14.91
C GLY A 400 0.40 4.62 -15.80
N PHE A 401 1.30 4.90 -16.73
CA PHE A 401 1.88 3.92 -17.64
C PHE A 401 3.39 4.07 -17.68
N TYR A 402 4.09 2.93 -17.70
CA TYR A 402 5.50 2.84 -18.00
C TYR A 402 5.63 2.33 -19.44
N GLU A 403 6.07 3.20 -20.35
CA GLU A 403 5.96 2.97 -21.78
C GLU A 403 4.49 2.74 -22.15
N GLN A 404 4.09 1.52 -22.57
CA GLN A 404 2.69 1.15 -22.84
C GLN A 404 2.08 0.23 -21.77
N THR A 405 2.80 -0.05 -20.68
CA THR A 405 2.37 -1.01 -19.66
C THR A 405 1.84 -0.29 -18.42
N PRO A 406 0.67 -0.65 -17.87
CA PRO A 406 0.12 -0.02 -16.68
C PRO A 406 1.08 -0.03 -15.48
N LEU A 407 1.14 1.09 -14.78
CA LEU A 407 1.68 1.19 -13.42
C LEU A 407 0.53 0.96 -12.44
N ILE A 408 0.64 -0.10 -11.65
CA ILE A 408 -0.38 -0.52 -10.69
C ILE A 408 0.09 -0.35 -9.25
N VAL A 409 -0.82 0.09 -8.39
CA VAL A 409 -0.64 0.19 -6.94
C VAL A 409 -1.65 -0.72 -6.26
N PHE A 410 -1.19 -1.63 -5.42
CA PHE A 410 -2.09 -2.42 -4.56
C PHE A 410 -2.76 -1.50 -3.53
N ARG A 411 -4.08 -1.58 -3.42
CA ARG A 411 -4.86 -0.81 -2.44
C ARG A 411 -5.34 -1.69 -1.29
N HIS A 412 -6.14 -2.71 -1.58
CA HIS A 412 -6.70 -3.61 -0.58
C HIS A 412 -7.17 -4.91 -1.23
N ARG A 413 -7.60 -5.88 -0.41
CA ARG A 413 -8.29 -7.08 -0.88
C ARG A 413 -9.79 -6.95 -0.65
N HIS A 414 -10.56 -7.12 -1.70
CA HIS A 414 -12.01 -7.19 -1.67
C HIS A 414 -12.45 -8.39 -0.81
N GLY A 415 -13.35 -8.16 0.15
CA GLY A 415 -13.82 -9.17 1.12
C GLY A 415 -13.18 -9.09 2.52
N GLY A 416 -12.20 -8.21 2.74
CA GLY A 416 -11.78 -7.77 4.08
C GLY A 416 -12.59 -6.54 4.47
N LEU A 417 -13.84 -6.74 4.85
CA LEU A 417 -14.77 -5.68 5.20
C LEU A 417 -15.11 -5.78 6.69
N LEU A 418 -15.26 -4.64 7.34
CA LEU A 418 -15.85 -4.50 8.66
C LEU A 418 -17.12 -3.70 8.50
N SER A 419 -18.22 -4.22 9.02
CA SER A 419 -19.56 -3.63 8.91
C SER A 419 -20.28 -3.78 10.24
N SER A 420 -20.61 -2.65 10.87
CA SER A 420 -21.54 -2.58 12.00
C SER A 420 -22.97 -2.82 11.52
N THR A 421 -23.34 -2.17 10.42
CA THR A 421 -24.66 -2.30 9.79
C THR A 421 -24.52 -2.64 8.32
N THR A 422 -24.69 -1.67 7.42
CA THR A 422 -24.67 -1.82 5.97
C THR A 422 -23.42 -1.19 5.33
N GLU A 423 -22.69 -0.35 6.09
CA GLU A 423 -21.48 0.29 5.61
C GLU A 423 -20.33 -0.69 5.48
N LYS A 424 -19.44 -0.45 4.52
CA LYS A 424 -18.31 -1.34 4.22
C LYS A 424 -17.00 -0.64 4.51
N THR A 425 -16.46 -0.87 5.70
CA THR A 425 -15.12 -0.37 6.07
C THR A 425 -14.04 -1.34 5.65
N THR A 426 -13.05 -0.85 4.90
CA THR A 426 -11.88 -1.63 4.48
C THR A 426 -10.67 -1.34 5.37
N GLU A 427 -9.67 -2.23 5.33
CA GLU A 427 -8.36 -2.00 5.95
C GLU A 427 -7.68 -0.71 5.42
N PHE A 428 -7.94 -0.37 4.15
CA PHE A 428 -7.43 0.86 3.53
C PHE A 428 -8.03 2.12 4.18
N HIS A 429 -9.35 2.15 4.42
CA HIS A 429 -9.98 3.32 5.08
C HIS A 429 -9.34 3.58 6.45
N VAL A 430 -9.29 2.56 7.31
CA VAL A 430 -8.79 2.75 8.68
C VAL A 430 -7.29 3.04 8.72
N THR A 431 -6.49 2.53 7.77
CA THR A 431 -5.06 2.86 7.69
C THR A 431 -4.84 4.30 7.24
N GLN A 432 -5.62 4.82 6.27
CA GLN A 432 -5.56 6.24 5.91
C GLN A 432 -5.94 7.14 7.09
N VAL A 433 -7.00 6.78 7.83
CA VAL A 433 -7.39 7.51 9.05
C VAL A 433 -6.26 7.51 10.08
N MET A 434 -5.67 6.35 10.39
CA MET A 434 -4.61 6.26 11.39
C MET A 434 -3.35 7.01 11.00
N GLN A 435 -2.98 7.03 9.71
CA GLN A 435 -1.86 7.84 9.22
C GLN A 435 -2.08 9.32 9.53
N GLN A 436 -3.27 9.86 9.23
CA GLN A 436 -3.60 11.25 9.56
C GLN A 436 -3.54 11.51 11.07
N LEU A 437 -4.05 10.59 11.88
CA LEU A 437 -4.05 10.75 13.33
C LEU A 437 -2.64 10.70 13.94
N GLN A 438 -1.73 9.87 13.41
CA GLN A 438 -0.32 9.88 13.84
C GLN A 438 0.31 11.26 13.61
N HIS A 439 0.04 11.87 12.45
CA HIS A 439 0.52 13.21 12.12
C HIS A 439 -0.10 14.31 12.99
N GLU A 440 -1.43 14.31 13.15
CA GLU A 440 -2.16 15.35 13.89
C GLU A 440 -1.83 15.37 15.38
N PHE A 441 -1.67 14.19 15.99
CA PHE A 441 -1.42 14.05 17.42
C PHE A 441 0.07 13.93 17.75
N HIS A 442 0.94 13.96 16.73
CA HIS A 442 2.38 13.76 16.88
C HIS A 442 2.73 12.50 17.68
N VAL A 443 1.99 11.41 17.40
CA VAL A 443 2.20 10.10 18.02
C VAL A 443 2.54 9.06 16.96
N HIS A 444 3.29 8.04 17.35
CA HIS A 444 3.54 6.84 16.58
C HIS A 444 2.85 5.66 17.28
N LEU A 445 2.06 4.94 16.51
CA LEU A 445 1.44 3.69 16.93
C LEU A 445 2.41 2.54 16.61
N ASP A 446 2.54 1.59 17.53
CA ASP A 446 3.24 0.35 17.24
C ASP A 446 2.43 -0.53 16.30
N ASP A 447 1.13 -0.71 16.60
CA ASP A 447 0.12 -1.30 15.72
C ASP A 447 -1.30 -0.85 16.15
N PHE A 448 -2.31 -1.18 15.35
CA PHE A 448 -3.70 -0.95 15.71
C PHE A 448 -4.62 -2.02 15.11
N CYS A 449 -5.85 -2.13 15.59
CA CYS A 449 -6.87 -2.96 14.98
C CYS A 449 -8.26 -2.43 15.32
N VAL A 450 -9.08 -2.21 14.29
CA VAL A 450 -10.48 -1.84 14.46
C VAL A 450 -11.33 -3.11 14.47
N THR A 451 -12.05 -3.34 15.56
CA THR A 451 -12.98 -4.48 15.70
C THR A 451 -14.40 -3.98 15.94
N LEU A 452 -15.36 -4.91 16.05
CA LEU A 452 -16.72 -4.59 16.48
C LEU A 452 -16.91 -4.99 17.95
N SER A 453 -17.73 -4.23 18.68
CA SER A 453 -18.10 -4.56 20.05
C SER A 453 -18.96 -5.81 20.14
N ASP A 454 -18.66 -6.70 21.09
CA ASP A 454 -19.30 -8.01 21.24
C ASP A 454 -20.75 -7.95 21.73
N GLN A 455 -21.03 -7.04 22.66
CA GLN A 455 -22.25 -7.04 23.47
C GLN A 455 -23.24 -5.93 23.08
N GLU A 456 -23.00 -5.21 21.98
CA GLU A 456 -23.83 -4.06 21.56
C GLU A 456 -24.47 -4.30 20.20
N PHE A 457 -25.69 -3.79 20.01
CA PHE A 457 -26.42 -3.82 18.75
C PHE A 457 -27.11 -2.47 18.47
N PRO A 458 -26.81 -1.81 17.34
CA PRO A 458 -25.77 -2.15 16.38
C PRO A 458 -24.38 -2.14 17.04
N ALA A 459 -23.43 -2.92 16.51
CA ALA A 459 -22.13 -3.04 17.16
C ALA A 459 -21.29 -1.79 16.89
N ARG A 460 -20.69 -1.16 17.91
CA ARG A 460 -19.81 -0.01 17.68
C ARG A 460 -18.44 -0.43 17.19
N TYR A 461 -17.76 0.49 16.50
CA TYR A 461 -16.37 0.34 16.12
C TYR A 461 -15.50 0.48 17.37
N LEU A 462 -14.69 -0.52 17.67
CA LEU A 462 -13.65 -0.48 18.69
C LEU A 462 -12.32 -0.16 18.03
N VAL A 463 -11.81 1.04 18.27
CA VAL A 463 -10.53 1.54 17.76
C VAL A 463 -9.45 1.16 18.76
N ASN A 464 -8.82 0.01 18.57
CA ASN A 464 -7.80 -0.48 19.50
C ASN A 464 -6.41 -0.05 19.00
N ILE A 465 -5.70 0.78 19.76
CA ILE A 465 -4.36 1.28 19.40
C ILE A 465 -3.32 0.82 20.44
N GLU A 466 -2.10 0.55 19.98
CA GLU A 466 -0.93 0.40 20.85
C GLU A 466 0.08 1.49 20.47
N LEU A 467 0.49 2.30 21.44
CA LEU A 467 1.49 3.36 21.23
C LEU A 467 2.90 2.76 21.23
N VAL A 468 3.82 3.36 20.47
CA VAL A 468 5.25 3.04 20.58
C VAL A 468 5.71 3.28 22.02
N GLU A 469 6.58 2.39 22.52
CA GLU A 469 7.07 2.46 23.90
C GLU A 469 7.65 3.85 24.23
N GLY A 470 7.24 4.39 25.39
CA GLY A 470 7.63 5.72 25.86
C GLY A 470 6.75 6.87 25.37
N GLN A 471 5.84 6.64 24.42
CA GLN A 471 4.86 7.66 24.00
C GLN A 471 3.58 7.62 24.83
N GLN A 472 2.90 8.76 24.91
CA GLN A 472 1.60 8.92 25.55
C GLN A 472 0.68 9.72 24.63
N LEU A 473 -0.60 9.37 24.63
CA LEU A 473 -1.63 10.14 23.93
C LEU A 473 -2.26 11.13 24.91
N GLU A 474 -1.92 12.41 24.80
CA GLU A 474 -2.36 13.44 25.75
C GLU A 474 -3.86 13.76 25.67
N GLN A 475 -4.44 13.69 24.47
CA GLN A 475 -5.85 14.02 24.22
C GLN A 475 -6.66 12.87 23.59
N PRO A 476 -6.93 11.78 24.32
CA PRO A 476 -7.62 10.62 23.78
C PRO A 476 -9.05 10.90 23.27
N MET A 477 -9.77 11.85 23.87
CA MET A 477 -11.10 12.25 23.39
C MET A 477 -11.03 12.99 22.04
N ALA A 478 -10.09 13.91 21.90
CA ALA A 478 -9.88 14.61 20.64
C ALA A 478 -9.42 13.64 19.54
N PHE A 479 -8.59 12.64 19.90
CA PHE A 479 -8.17 11.59 18.98
C PHE A 479 -9.35 10.80 18.41
N ILE A 480 -10.28 10.34 19.25
CA ILE A 480 -11.44 9.59 18.76
C ILE A 480 -12.45 10.47 18.00
N GLN A 481 -12.55 11.76 18.33
CA GLN A 481 -13.32 12.74 17.55
C GLN A 481 -12.72 12.96 16.15
N ARG A 482 -11.38 13.06 16.04
CA ARG A 482 -10.69 13.18 14.75
C ARG A 482 -10.74 11.88 13.96
N PHE A 483 -10.69 10.72 14.62
CA PHE A 483 -10.90 9.42 13.99
C PHE A 483 -12.28 9.37 13.32
N GLU A 484 -13.33 9.76 14.06
CA GLU A 484 -14.69 9.84 13.54
C GLU A 484 -14.77 10.75 12.31
N TYR A 485 -14.19 11.95 12.38
CA TYR A 485 -14.13 12.89 11.25
C TYR A 485 -13.50 12.24 10.01
N TRP A 486 -12.28 11.74 10.12
CA TRP A 486 -11.56 11.17 8.98
C TRP A 486 -12.20 9.90 8.43
N MET A 487 -12.86 9.10 9.29
CA MET A 487 -13.65 7.96 8.85
C MET A 487 -14.81 8.40 7.95
N ARG A 488 -15.48 9.52 8.23
CA ARG A 488 -16.53 10.06 7.35
C ARG A 488 -15.96 10.54 6.02
N GLU A 489 -14.81 11.22 6.05
CA GLU A 489 -14.14 11.74 4.86
C GLU A 489 -13.63 10.61 3.93
N PHE A 490 -12.94 9.61 4.49
CA PHE A 490 -12.31 8.55 3.69
C PHE A 490 -13.24 7.36 3.40
N ASN A 491 -14.40 7.27 4.07
CA ASN A 491 -15.37 6.21 3.87
C ASN A 491 -16.78 6.79 3.77
N ASN A 492 -17.12 7.28 2.58
CA ASN A 492 -18.44 7.84 2.28
C ASN A 492 -19.62 6.92 2.72
N PRO A 493 -19.60 5.59 2.46
CA PRO A 493 -20.63 4.70 3.00
C PRO A 493 -20.77 4.74 4.53
N TYR A 494 -19.65 4.80 5.27
CA TYR A 494 -19.68 4.96 6.72
C TYR A 494 -20.29 6.31 7.10
N GLY A 495 -19.82 7.40 6.50
CA GLY A 495 -20.35 8.75 6.76
C GLY A 495 -21.86 8.86 6.51
N THR A 496 -22.37 8.22 5.46
CA THR A 496 -23.79 8.24 5.07
C THR A 496 -24.70 7.59 6.11
N VAL A 497 -24.28 6.48 6.73
CA VAL A 497 -25.12 5.72 7.69
C VAL A 497 -24.73 5.96 9.15
N ARG A 498 -23.65 6.73 9.38
CA ARG A 498 -23.11 6.98 10.72
C ARG A 498 -24.13 7.64 11.64
N GLU A 499 -24.94 8.55 11.10
CA GLU A 499 -26.02 9.19 11.83
C GLU A 499 -27.24 8.25 11.87
N GLY A 500 -27.47 7.65 13.04
CA GLY A 500 -28.67 6.86 13.33
C GLY A 500 -28.59 5.35 13.06
N GLN A 501 -27.55 4.84 12.39
CA GLN A 501 -27.39 3.37 12.18
C GLN A 501 -26.11 2.80 12.77
N VAL A 502 -24.99 3.53 12.74
CA VAL A 502 -23.72 3.06 13.33
C VAL A 502 -23.42 3.84 14.62
N PRO A 503 -23.31 3.18 15.78
CA PRO A 503 -23.01 3.86 17.03
C PRO A 503 -21.61 4.50 17.01
N PRO A 504 -21.37 5.54 17.81
CA PRO A 504 -20.07 6.17 17.88
C PRO A 504 -18.91 5.22 18.23
N PRO A 505 -17.74 5.41 17.61
CA PRO A 505 -16.58 4.59 17.87
C PRO A 505 -16.06 4.80 19.29
N ARG A 506 -15.38 3.77 19.81
CA ARG A 506 -14.71 3.80 21.11
C ARG A 506 -13.22 3.57 20.94
N LEU A 507 -12.41 4.43 21.53
CA LEU A 507 -10.96 4.27 21.60
C LEU A 507 -10.57 3.35 22.75
N ARG A 508 -9.67 2.40 22.50
CA ARG A 508 -9.01 1.55 23.50
C ARG A 508 -7.50 1.65 23.32
N ILE A 509 -6.82 2.21 24.31
CA ILE A 509 -5.35 2.29 24.35
C ILE A 509 -4.85 1.02 25.05
N LEU A 510 -4.20 0.15 24.30
CA LEU A 510 -3.66 -1.13 24.77
C LEU A 510 -2.29 -0.94 25.44
N ALA A 511 -1.96 -1.83 26.36
CA ALA A 511 -0.63 -1.83 27.00
C ALA A 511 0.48 -2.21 25.99
N PRO A 512 1.72 -1.69 26.16
CA PRO A 512 2.86 -2.11 25.35
C PRO A 512 3.05 -3.64 25.34
N GLY A 513 3.39 -4.18 24.17
CA GLY A 513 3.51 -5.62 23.89
C GLY A 513 2.19 -6.34 23.62
N SER A 514 1.06 -5.65 23.46
CA SER A 514 -0.26 -6.28 23.28
C SER A 514 -0.37 -7.00 21.94
N PHE A 515 -0.05 -6.35 20.83
CA PHE A 515 -0.03 -6.97 19.50
C PHE A 515 1.07 -8.03 19.36
N THR A 516 2.15 -7.92 20.15
CA THR A 516 3.13 -9.01 20.29
C THR A 516 2.50 -10.28 20.87
N LYS A 517 1.61 -10.17 21.87
CA LYS A 517 0.86 -11.32 22.40
C LYS A 517 -0.12 -11.89 21.35
N VAL A 518 -0.80 -11.03 20.60
CA VAL A 518 -1.71 -11.49 19.52
C VAL A 518 -0.93 -12.28 18.47
N ARG A 519 0.24 -11.77 18.06
CA ARG A 519 1.14 -12.46 17.14
C ARG A 519 1.57 -13.82 17.68
N GLN A 520 1.97 -13.90 18.95
CA GLN A 520 2.38 -15.15 19.59
C GLN A 520 1.27 -16.21 19.54
N ARG A 521 0.02 -15.82 19.83
CA ARG A 521 -1.15 -16.72 19.71
C ARG A 521 -1.33 -17.28 18.29
N HIS A 522 -1.05 -16.48 17.26
CA HIS A 522 -1.15 -16.93 15.86
C HIS A 522 -0.01 -17.87 15.45
N ILE A 523 1.20 -17.62 15.96
CA ILE A 523 2.35 -18.51 15.76
C ILE A 523 2.06 -19.87 16.41
N GLU A 524 1.54 -19.89 17.64
CA GLU A 524 1.11 -21.10 18.35
C GLU A 524 0.01 -21.88 17.59
N ARG A 525 -0.84 -21.18 16.84
CA ARG A 525 -1.85 -21.77 15.94
C ARG A 525 -1.27 -22.21 14.57
N GLY A 526 0.05 -22.17 14.38
CA GLY A 526 0.73 -22.67 13.17
C GLY A 526 0.84 -21.65 12.02
N MET A 527 0.76 -20.35 12.31
CA MET A 527 1.08 -19.30 11.33
C MET A 527 2.60 -19.04 11.28
N PHE A 528 3.15 -18.90 10.07
CA PHE A 528 4.57 -18.54 9.92
C PHE A 528 4.78 -17.08 10.24
N ASP A 529 5.75 -16.82 11.10
CA ASP A 529 6.19 -15.50 11.50
C ASP A 529 6.46 -14.54 10.31
N SER A 530 7.04 -15.04 9.22
CA SER A 530 7.34 -14.23 8.02
C SER A 530 6.12 -13.89 7.14
N GLN A 531 4.97 -14.50 7.40
CA GLN A 531 3.70 -14.25 6.70
C GLN A 531 2.68 -13.55 7.60
N LEU A 532 3.00 -13.37 8.88
CA LEU A 532 2.06 -12.86 9.86
C LEU A 532 1.95 -11.35 9.73
N LYS A 533 0.73 -10.90 9.42
CA LYS A 533 0.30 -9.51 9.47
C LYS A 533 -0.95 -9.50 10.36
N ILE A 534 -0.94 -8.69 11.42
CA ILE A 534 -2.16 -8.45 12.19
C ILE A 534 -3.10 -7.63 11.30
N PRO A 535 -4.36 -8.04 11.12
CA PRO A 535 -5.26 -7.29 10.28
C PRO A 535 -5.66 -5.98 10.99
N HIS A 536 -5.64 -4.86 10.27
CA HIS A 536 -6.03 -3.56 10.86
C HIS A 536 -7.55 -3.41 11.02
N ILE A 537 -8.33 -4.34 10.46
CA ILE A 537 -9.75 -4.53 10.77
C ILE A 537 -10.04 -6.01 11.05
N SER A 538 -10.96 -6.33 11.95
CA SER A 538 -11.37 -7.71 12.17
C SER A 538 -12.82 -7.86 12.62
N GLU A 539 -13.54 -8.76 11.96
CA GLU A 539 -14.84 -9.25 12.43
C GLU A 539 -14.70 -10.27 13.58
N ASP A 540 -13.49 -10.82 13.80
CA ASP A 540 -13.20 -11.64 14.97
C ASP A 540 -13.14 -10.74 16.21
N ARG A 541 -14.31 -10.60 16.82
CA ARG A 541 -14.61 -9.94 18.07
C ARG A 541 -13.71 -10.38 19.25
N HIS A 542 -13.14 -11.59 19.18
CA HIS A 542 -12.27 -12.13 20.22
C HIS A 542 -10.78 -12.05 19.89
N LEU A 543 -10.39 -11.48 18.74
CA LEU A 543 -8.99 -11.36 18.32
C LEU A 543 -8.11 -10.73 19.41
N LEU A 544 -8.62 -9.68 20.05
CA LEU A 544 -7.93 -8.90 21.08
C LEU A 544 -8.36 -9.26 22.51
N ALA A 545 -9.07 -10.38 22.69
CA ALA A 545 -9.56 -10.79 24.01
C ALA A 545 -8.40 -10.99 25.01
N GLY A 546 -8.62 -10.54 26.24
CA GLY A 546 -7.68 -10.68 27.36
C GLY A 546 -6.41 -9.82 27.25
N LEU A 547 -6.34 -8.85 26.32
CA LEU A 547 -5.26 -7.87 26.29
C LEU A 547 -5.52 -6.75 27.33
N PRO A 548 -4.50 -6.27 28.05
CA PRO A 548 -4.67 -5.17 29.00
C PRO A 548 -4.98 -3.86 28.26
N VAL A 549 -6.07 -3.20 28.67
CA VAL A 549 -6.43 -1.86 28.22
C VAL A 549 -5.96 -0.88 29.29
N LEU A 550 -5.11 0.07 28.91
CA LEU A 550 -4.63 1.12 29.80
C LEU A 550 -5.68 2.21 29.97
N GLN A 551 -6.39 2.55 28.89
CA GLN A 551 -7.41 3.58 28.88
C GLN A 551 -8.46 3.28 27.81
N GLU A 552 -9.71 3.61 28.12
CA GLU A 552 -10.86 3.46 27.22
C GLU A 552 -11.64 4.77 27.18
N VAL A 553 -11.99 5.23 25.97
CA VAL A 553 -12.67 6.52 25.76
C VAL A 553 -13.80 6.35 24.75
N ASP A 554 -15.01 6.63 25.21
CA ASP A 554 -16.23 6.60 24.40
C ASP A 554 -16.49 7.96 23.74
N LEU A 555 -16.67 7.96 22.41
CA LEU A 555 -17.32 9.09 21.77
C LEU A 555 -18.82 9.04 22.12
N GLN A 556 -19.37 10.09 22.71
CA GLN A 556 -20.80 10.14 23.04
C GLN A 556 -21.62 10.62 21.83
N GLU A 557 -22.86 10.14 21.68
CA GLU A 557 -23.84 10.74 20.76
C GLU A 557 -24.27 12.08 21.33
N GLU A 558 -23.83 13.20 20.75
CA GLU A 558 -24.44 14.49 21.07
C GLU A 558 -25.85 14.50 20.46
N GLY A 559 -26.86 14.60 21.32
CA GLY A 559 -28.24 14.81 20.91
C GLY A 559 -28.38 16.11 20.14
N VAL A 560 -29.17 16.08 19.07
CA VAL A 560 -29.51 17.21 18.19
C VAL A 560 -29.79 18.49 18.98
N ALA A 561 -28.83 19.39 18.99
CA ALA A 561 -29.04 20.82 19.09
C ALA A 561 -27.92 21.47 18.27
N GLU A 562 -28.28 22.37 17.35
CA GLU A 562 -27.36 23.36 16.81
C GLU A 562 -26.81 24.21 17.97
N SER A 563 -25.84 23.69 18.70
CA SER A 563 -25.10 24.42 19.70
C SER A 563 -23.66 24.44 19.22
N ARG A 564 -23.26 25.64 18.80
CA ARG A 564 -21.90 26.06 18.46
C ARG A 564 -20.87 25.22 19.21
N LEU A 565 -19.95 24.61 18.45
CA LEU A 565 -18.63 24.22 18.95
C LEU A 565 -18.16 25.30 19.94
N PRO A 566 -17.78 24.95 21.18
CA PRO A 566 -17.40 25.95 22.17
C PRO A 566 -16.33 26.87 21.58
N SER A 567 -16.53 28.19 21.68
CA SER A 567 -15.50 29.15 21.33
C SER A 567 -14.29 28.93 22.25
N TRP A 568 -13.22 28.38 21.69
CA TRP A 568 -11.94 28.20 22.37
C TRP A 568 -11.34 29.56 22.73
N ASN A 569 -11.29 29.86 24.03
CA ASN A 569 -10.56 31.00 24.59
C ASN A 569 -9.87 30.53 25.88
N ALA A 570 -8.63 30.04 25.78
CA ALA A 570 -7.54 30.20 26.76
C ALA A 570 -6.34 29.27 26.43
N GLN A 571 -5.23 29.88 26.00
CA GLN A 571 -3.84 29.50 26.27
C GLN A 571 -3.48 28.00 26.16
N VAL A 572 -3.57 27.48 24.93
CA VAL A 572 -2.73 26.40 24.39
C VAL A 572 -2.13 27.00 23.10
N PRO A 573 -0.85 26.78 22.76
CA PRO A 573 -0.34 27.27 21.48
C PRO A 573 -1.22 26.70 20.37
N GLU A 574 -1.59 27.52 19.38
CA GLU A 574 -2.20 27.01 18.15
C GLU A 574 -1.43 25.75 17.70
N PRO A 575 -2.14 24.71 17.20
CA PRO A 575 -1.48 23.53 16.66
C PRO A 575 -0.34 24.02 15.76
N ALA A 576 0.86 23.47 15.92
CA ALA A 576 1.99 23.85 15.09
C ALA A 576 1.49 23.85 13.65
N GLN A 577 1.35 25.05 13.08
CA GLN A 577 0.88 25.23 11.72
C GLN A 577 1.78 24.32 10.87
N PRO A 578 1.23 23.44 10.01
CA PRO A 578 2.07 22.82 9.00
C PRO A 578 2.75 23.99 8.28
N SER A 579 4.07 24.08 8.46
CA SER A 579 4.84 25.30 8.28
C SER A 579 4.39 26.05 7.03
N LYS A 580 3.74 27.22 7.20
CA LYS A 580 3.94 28.33 6.26
C LYS A 580 5.46 28.43 6.16
N ILE A 581 6.04 28.12 5.00
CA ILE A 581 7.48 28.26 4.79
C ILE A 581 7.85 29.66 5.27
N PRO A 582 8.63 29.82 6.36
CA PRO A 582 8.96 31.13 6.86
C PRO A 582 9.80 31.84 5.79
N GLY A 583 9.19 32.81 5.09
CA GLY A 583 9.85 33.57 4.02
C GLY A 583 9.10 33.66 2.68
N LEU A 584 7.96 32.99 2.49
CA LEU A 584 7.11 33.17 1.30
C LEU A 584 5.91 34.07 1.64
N GLU A 585 6.13 35.39 1.62
CA GLU A 585 5.02 36.34 1.52
C GLU A 585 4.50 36.33 0.08
N PHE A 586 3.40 35.63 -0.17
CA PHE A 586 2.66 35.78 -1.41
C PHE A 586 2.06 37.19 -1.41
N SER A 587 2.71 38.09 -2.13
CA SER A 587 2.20 39.43 -2.37
C SER A 587 1.12 39.39 -3.47
N GLN A 588 0.26 40.40 -3.52
CA GLN A 588 -0.65 40.59 -4.66
C GLN A 588 0.16 40.52 -5.97
N GLY A 589 -0.27 39.67 -6.90
CA GLY A 589 0.46 39.46 -8.16
C GLY A 589 1.65 38.50 -8.07
N ALA A 590 1.70 37.59 -7.08
CA ALA A 590 2.73 36.56 -6.99
C ALA A 590 2.86 35.76 -8.32
N HIS A 591 4.10 35.60 -8.80
CA HIS A 591 4.40 34.80 -10.00
C HIS A 591 4.72 33.36 -9.61
N LEU A 592 3.75 32.47 -9.78
CA LEU A 592 3.75 31.05 -9.37
C LEU A 592 3.42 30.12 -10.56
N LEU A 593 3.79 30.54 -11.77
CA LEU A 593 3.62 29.77 -12.99
C LEU A 593 4.29 28.40 -12.85
N HIS A 594 3.54 27.32 -13.10
CA HIS A 594 4.02 25.93 -12.95
C HIS A 594 4.56 25.56 -11.57
N ALA A 595 4.18 26.29 -10.51
CA ALA A 595 4.61 25.98 -9.16
C ALA A 595 4.03 24.63 -8.69
N ASP A 596 4.85 23.84 -7.99
CA ASP A 596 4.39 22.65 -7.26
C ASP A 596 3.95 23.09 -5.86
N LEU A 597 2.64 23.20 -5.70
CA LEU A 597 1.95 23.61 -4.48
C LEU A 597 1.05 22.48 -3.94
N ARG A 598 1.34 21.23 -4.33
CA ARG A 598 0.52 20.06 -3.98
C ARG A 598 0.47 19.88 -2.48
N ARG A 599 -0.76 19.67 -1.97
CA ARG A 599 -1.03 19.41 -0.54
C ARG A 599 -0.50 20.50 0.39
N MET A 600 -0.22 21.70 -0.13
CA MET A 600 0.19 22.82 0.70
C MET A 600 -0.99 23.40 1.48
N ASP A 601 -0.71 23.88 2.69
CA ASP A 601 -1.65 24.69 3.47
C ASP A 601 -1.55 26.15 3.02
N LEU A 602 -2.56 26.57 2.27
CA LEU A 602 -2.75 27.91 1.71
C LEU A 602 -4.04 28.56 2.25
N ARG A 603 -4.50 28.13 3.43
CA ARG A 603 -5.73 28.65 4.05
C ARG A 603 -5.63 30.15 4.30
N GLY A 604 -6.66 30.88 3.88
CA GLY A 604 -6.75 32.33 4.05
C GLY A 604 -5.64 33.14 3.38
N VAL A 605 -4.83 32.55 2.48
CA VAL A 605 -3.75 33.27 1.82
C VAL A 605 -4.32 34.28 0.83
N ASP A 606 -3.67 35.45 0.73
CA ASP A 606 -3.97 36.47 -0.26
C ASP A 606 -3.17 36.23 -1.54
N LEU A 607 -3.83 35.67 -2.56
CA LEU A 607 -3.31 35.37 -3.89
C LEU A 607 -4.01 36.24 -4.96
N ARG A 608 -4.51 37.42 -4.58
CA ARG A 608 -5.19 38.30 -5.52
C ARG A 608 -4.29 38.64 -6.69
N ARG A 609 -4.80 38.44 -7.91
CA ARG A 609 -4.09 38.67 -9.18
C ARG A 609 -2.79 37.87 -9.35
N ALA A 610 -2.55 36.84 -8.53
CA ALA A 610 -1.40 35.97 -8.71
C ALA A 610 -1.46 35.22 -10.05
N ASP A 611 -0.32 34.94 -10.65
CA ASP A 611 -0.21 34.08 -11.82
C ASP A 611 0.19 32.66 -11.38
N LEU A 612 -0.80 31.78 -11.34
CA LEU A 612 -0.74 30.37 -11.00
C LEU A 612 -0.98 29.49 -12.24
N SER A 613 -0.79 30.03 -13.45
CA SER A 613 -1.09 29.26 -14.66
C SER A 613 -0.19 28.01 -14.74
N GLY A 614 -0.80 26.86 -14.98
CA GLY A 614 -0.16 25.55 -15.02
C GLY A 614 0.41 25.06 -13.67
N ALA A 615 0.11 25.72 -12.54
CA ALA A 615 0.52 25.28 -11.22
C ALA A 615 -0.20 24.00 -10.79
N ASP A 616 0.48 23.16 -10.00
CA ASP A 616 -0.10 21.96 -9.40
C ASP A 616 -0.47 22.23 -7.93
N LEU A 617 -1.74 22.49 -7.70
CA LEU A 617 -2.38 22.71 -6.40
C LEU A 617 -3.15 21.45 -5.95
N SER A 618 -2.86 20.27 -6.52
CA SER A 618 -3.65 19.06 -6.23
C SER A 618 -3.56 18.68 -4.75
N GLY A 619 -4.73 18.46 -4.14
CA GLY A 619 -4.89 18.23 -2.70
C GLY A 619 -4.51 19.41 -1.79
N ALA A 620 -4.24 20.60 -2.32
CA ALA A 620 -3.92 21.78 -1.50
C ALA A 620 -5.13 22.26 -0.69
N ASP A 621 -4.88 22.85 0.48
CA ASP A 621 -5.90 23.42 1.35
C ASP A 621 -5.92 24.95 1.21
N LEU A 622 -6.88 25.45 0.44
CA LEU A 622 -7.10 26.85 0.08
C LEU A 622 -8.35 27.43 0.77
N ARG A 623 -8.83 26.83 1.86
CA ARG A 623 -10.05 27.29 2.55
C ARG A 623 -9.96 28.77 2.92
N GLY A 624 -10.96 29.54 2.51
CA GLY A 624 -11.01 30.99 2.72
C GLY A 624 -9.92 31.81 2.01
N ALA A 625 -9.14 31.22 1.09
CA ALA A 625 -8.12 31.95 0.35
C ALA A 625 -8.74 33.01 -0.58
N ASN A 626 -8.01 34.11 -0.79
CA ASN A 626 -8.44 35.18 -1.68
C ASN A 626 -7.66 35.12 -3.00
N LEU A 627 -8.28 34.56 -4.04
CA LEU A 627 -7.76 34.39 -5.40
C LEU A 627 -8.42 35.37 -6.38
N SER A 628 -9.03 36.47 -5.91
CA SER A 628 -9.78 37.36 -6.81
C SER A 628 -8.87 37.92 -7.91
N GLY A 629 -9.26 37.73 -9.16
CA GLY A 629 -8.52 38.14 -10.36
C GLY A 629 -7.25 37.33 -10.65
N ALA A 630 -7.02 36.20 -9.99
CA ALA A 630 -5.85 35.34 -10.24
C ALA A 630 -5.91 34.66 -11.62
N PHE A 631 -4.75 34.37 -12.21
CA PHE A 631 -4.62 33.58 -13.43
C PHE A 631 -4.32 32.13 -13.05
N LEU A 632 -5.22 31.22 -13.35
CA LEU A 632 -5.19 29.79 -13.00
C LEU A 632 -5.34 28.93 -14.26
N ARG A 633 -4.93 29.45 -15.43
CA ARG A 633 -5.10 28.72 -16.70
C ARG A 633 -4.33 27.42 -16.67
N GLU A 634 -4.94 26.31 -17.08
CA GLU A 634 -4.32 24.97 -17.06
C GLU A 634 -3.84 24.50 -15.67
N ALA A 635 -4.26 25.14 -14.57
CA ALA A 635 -3.87 24.75 -13.23
C ALA A 635 -4.56 23.45 -12.79
N ASN A 636 -3.83 22.62 -12.04
CA ASN A 636 -4.37 21.40 -11.46
C ASN A 636 -4.80 21.64 -10.00
N LEU A 637 -6.11 21.72 -9.76
CA LEU A 637 -6.76 21.89 -8.45
C LEU A 637 -7.49 20.61 -8.01
N ASN A 638 -7.19 19.46 -8.61
CA ASN A 638 -7.89 18.21 -8.31
C ASN A 638 -7.76 17.86 -6.83
N GLU A 639 -8.87 17.45 -6.21
CA GLU A 639 -8.97 17.10 -4.78
C GLU A 639 -8.55 18.23 -3.83
N ALA A 640 -8.35 19.46 -4.31
CA ALA A 640 -8.05 20.61 -3.46
C ALA A 640 -9.28 21.02 -2.63
N ASN A 641 -9.04 21.68 -1.50
CA ASN A 641 -10.10 22.20 -0.66
C ASN A 641 -10.15 23.73 -0.73
N LEU A 642 -11.17 24.28 -1.40
CA LEU A 642 -11.38 25.69 -1.61
C LEU A 642 -12.62 26.21 -0.87
N VAL A 643 -13.15 25.50 0.14
CA VAL A 643 -14.36 25.94 0.86
C VAL A 643 -14.26 27.42 1.26
N GLU A 644 -15.28 28.20 0.90
CA GLU A 644 -15.39 29.64 1.16
C GLU A 644 -14.25 30.51 0.54
N ALA A 645 -13.50 30.01 -0.43
CA ALA A 645 -12.50 30.80 -1.16
C ALA A 645 -13.15 31.83 -2.11
N ASN A 646 -12.43 32.92 -2.38
CA ASN A 646 -12.87 33.96 -3.31
C ASN A 646 -12.10 33.87 -4.64
N LEU A 647 -12.78 33.47 -5.71
CA LEU A 647 -12.30 33.38 -7.09
C LEU A 647 -12.94 34.45 -8.00
N GLN A 648 -13.47 35.53 -7.45
CA GLN A 648 -14.12 36.59 -8.22
C GLN A 648 -13.18 37.12 -9.31
N GLY A 649 -13.62 37.09 -10.57
CA GLY A 649 -12.87 37.56 -11.74
C GLY A 649 -11.61 36.75 -12.08
N ALA A 650 -11.41 35.58 -11.47
CA ALA A 650 -10.26 34.73 -11.77
C ALA A 650 -10.41 34.03 -13.14
N ASP A 651 -9.29 33.69 -13.77
CA ASP A 651 -9.25 32.96 -15.04
C ASP A 651 -8.77 31.52 -14.84
N LEU A 652 -9.71 30.58 -14.78
CA LEU A 652 -9.51 29.14 -14.65
C LEU A 652 -9.66 28.41 -15.98
N THR A 653 -9.43 29.07 -17.11
CA THR A 653 -9.55 28.44 -18.43
C THR A 653 -8.67 27.19 -18.52
N ASP A 654 -9.22 26.06 -18.95
CA ASP A 654 -8.55 24.74 -19.02
C ASP A 654 -8.06 24.16 -17.66
N ALA A 655 -8.47 24.71 -16.53
CA ALA A 655 -8.10 24.16 -15.21
C ALA A 655 -8.86 22.86 -14.88
N THR A 656 -8.24 21.97 -14.08
CA THR A 656 -8.88 20.75 -13.58
C THR A 656 -9.19 20.88 -12.09
N LEU A 657 -10.47 20.76 -11.74
CA LEU A 657 -11.03 20.84 -10.39
C LEU A 657 -11.82 19.57 -10.06
N ILE A 658 -11.27 18.42 -10.42
CA ILE A 658 -11.94 17.12 -10.27
C ILE A 658 -11.89 16.70 -8.81
N GLY A 659 -13.05 16.35 -8.22
CA GLY A 659 -13.15 15.94 -6.82
C GLY A 659 -12.82 17.05 -5.82
N THR A 660 -12.80 18.31 -6.25
CA THR A 660 -12.47 19.47 -5.42
C THR A 660 -13.63 19.84 -4.49
N CYS A 661 -13.32 20.29 -3.27
CA CYS A 661 -14.31 20.86 -2.35
C CYS A 661 -14.45 22.37 -2.62
N LEU A 662 -15.58 22.79 -3.17
CA LEU A 662 -15.89 24.15 -3.67
C LEU A 662 -17.12 24.76 -2.99
N GLN A 663 -17.48 24.28 -1.79
CA GLN A 663 -18.68 24.72 -1.10
C GLN A 663 -18.58 26.21 -0.77
N LYS A 664 -19.63 26.96 -1.13
CA LYS A 664 -19.74 28.41 -0.95
C LYS A 664 -18.60 29.22 -1.58
N VAL A 665 -17.93 28.70 -2.61
CA VAL A 665 -16.91 29.44 -3.35
C VAL A 665 -17.56 30.54 -4.19
N CYS A 666 -16.90 31.71 -4.23
CA CYS A 666 -17.32 32.84 -5.05
C CYS A 666 -16.60 32.80 -6.42
N PHE A 667 -17.33 32.48 -7.48
CA PHE A 667 -16.90 32.53 -8.88
C PHE A 667 -17.47 33.74 -9.65
N HIS A 668 -17.92 34.78 -8.96
CA HIS A 668 -18.51 35.97 -9.59
C HIS A 668 -17.61 36.51 -10.71
N GLU A 669 -18.15 36.70 -11.91
CA GLU A 669 -17.40 37.20 -13.08
C GLU A 669 -16.14 36.38 -13.47
N ALA A 670 -15.99 35.15 -12.98
CA ALA A 670 -14.85 34.30 -13.29
C ALA A 670 -14.93 33.70 -14.70
N TYR A 671 -13.78 33.41 -15.31
CA TYR A 671 -13.68 32.69 -16.57
C TYR A 671 -13.31 31.24 -16.29
N VAL A 672 -14.22 30.30 -16.54
CA VAL A 672 -13.99 28.86 -16.26
C VAL A 672 -14.10 28.03 -17.53
N ASN A 673 -13.82 28.61 -18.69
CA ASN A 673 -13.97 27.94 -19.99
C ASN A 673 -13.14 26.65 -20.06
N ARG A 674 -13.73 25.54 -20.52
CA ARG A 674 -13.12 24.21 -20.60
C ARG A 674 -12.62 23.65 -19.26
N ALA A 675 -12.96 24.28 -18.14
CA ALA A 675 -12.62 23.76 -16.83
C ALA A 675 -13.43 22.48 -16.53
N ARG A 676 -12.83 21.59 -15.73
CA ARG A 676 -13.44 20.32 -15.34
C ARG A 676 -13.72 20.29 -13.85
N PHE A 677 -15.00 20.30 -13.48
CA PHE A 677 -15.50 20.22 -12.11
C PHE A 677 -16.10 18.83 -11.81
N ASP A 678 -15.64 17.80 -12.51
CA ASP A 678 -16.20 16.46 -12.38
C ASP A 678 -16.04 15.94 -10.94
N HIS A 679 -17.10 15.36 -10.36
CA HIS A 679 -17.15 14.91 -8.96
C HIS A 679 -16.89 15.99 -7.91
N ALA A 680 -16.85 17.28 -8.28
CA ALA A 680 -16.63 18.37 -7.33
C ALA A 680 -17.88 18.64 -6.48
N ASP A 681 -17.67 19.05 -5.23
CA ASP A 681 -18.76 19.54 -4.37
C ASP A 681 -18.83 21.06 -4.40
N LEU A 682 -19.78 21.58 -5.17
CA LEU A 682 -20.03 23.01 -5.38
C LEU A 682 -21.18 23.52 -4.50
N THR A 683 -21.57 22.81 -3.44
CA THR A 683 -22.76 23.18 -2.65
C THR A 683 -22.73 24.66 -2.23
N GLY A 684 -23.72 25.44 -2.67
CA GLY A 684 -23.83 26.87 -2.38
C GLY A 684 -22.83 27.79 -3.10
N ALA A 685 -22.09 27.29 -4.10
CA ALA A 685 -21.17 28.11 -4.89
C ALA A 685 -21.91 29.17 -5.72
N GLN A 686 -21.25 30.28 -6.01
CA GLN A 686 -21.86 31.46 -6.66
C GLN A 686 -21.15 31.79 -7.97
N PHE A 687 -21.82 31.62 -9.10
CA PHE A 687 -21.30 31.85 -10.45
C PHE A 687 -21.85 33.13 -11.10
N CYS A 688 -22.32 34.11 -10.32
CA CYS A 688 -23.05 35.20 -10.93
C CYS A 688 -22.18 36.01 -11.92
N GLY A 689 -22.64 36.13 -13.18
CA GLY A 689 -21.88 36.78 -14.26
C GLY A 689 -20.64 36.01 -14.77
N ALA A 690 -20.40 34.77 -14.32
CA ALA A 690 -19.27 33.95 -14.77
C ALA A 690 -19.44 33.48 -16.23
N VAL A 691 -18.33 33.11 -16.88
CA VAL A 691 -18.31 32.58 -18.27
C VAL A 691 -17.93 31.10 -18.26
N LEU A 692 -18.88 30.25 -18.67
CA LEU A 692 -18.81 28.80 -18.64
C LEU A 692 -19.02 28.21 -20.04
N TRP A 693 -17.99 28.24 -20.90
CA TRP A 693 -18.04 27.56 -22.18
C TRP A 693 -17.31 26.22 -22.14
N GLN A 694 -17.95 25.14 -22.61
CA GLN A 694 -17.36 23.79 -22.68
C GLN A 694 -16.95 23.22 -21.32
N VAL A 695 -17.68 23.59 -20.27
CA VAL A 695 -17.39 23.18 -18.88
C VAL A 695 -18.01 21.82 -18.57
N SER A 696 -17.30 20.99 -17.80
CA SER A 696 -17.82 19.71 -17.33
C SER A 696 -18.11 19.76 -15.83
N PHE A 697 -19.31 19.34 -15.45
CA PHE A 697 -19.75 19.13 -14.05
C PHE A 697 -20.25 17.68 -13.89
N GLN A 698 -19.62 16.72 -14.55
CA GLN A 698 -20.09 15.33 -14.49
C GLN A 698 -20.05 14.84 -13.04
N GLU A 699 -21.15 14.28 -12.54
CA GLU A 699 -21.27 13.76 -11.17
C GLU A 699 -20.95 14.81 -10.08
N ALA A 700 -20.99 16.10 -10.42
CA ALA A 700 -20.75 17.17 -9.47
C ALA A 700 -21.99 17.43 -8.60
N ASN A 701 -21.77 17.86 -7.35
CA ASN A 701 -22.84 18.33 -6.49
C ASN A 701 -23.02 19.84 -6.65
N LEU A 702 -24.07 20.25 -7.36
CA LEU A 702 -24.44 21.64 -7.61
C LEU A 702 -25.58 22.12 -6.69
N THR A 703 -25.80 21.45 -5.56
CA THR A 703 -26.89 21.80 -4.64
C THR A 703 -26.79 23.26 -4.18
N HIS A 704 -27.87 24.04 -4.30
CA HIS A 704 -27.93 25.47 -3.97
C HIS A 704 -26.91 26.36 -4.70
N VAL A 705 -26.41 25.94 -5.87
CA VAL A 705 -25.53 26.79 -6.69
C VAL A 705 -26.33 27.93 -7.34
N ASP A 706 -25.76 29.13 -7.36
CA ASP A 706 -26.34 30.30 -8.04
C ASP A 706 -25.63 30.56 -9.37
N PHE A 707 -26.36 30.45 -10.49
CA PHE A 707 -25.90 30.77 -11.84
C PHE A 707 -26.58 32.04 -12.41
N GLU A 708 -27.12 32.92 -11.57
CA GLU A 708 -27.72 34.19 -12.02
C GLU A 708 -26.78 34.97 -12.95
N ASP A 709 -27.26 35.38 -14.13
CA ASP A 709 -26.47 36.10 -15.15
C ASP A 709 -25.21 35.38 -15.70
N ALA A 710 -25.00 34.10 -15.38
CA ALA A 710 -23.88 33.32 -15.91
C ALA A 710 -24.04 33.04 -17.41
N GLN A 711 -22.95 33.17 -18.17
CA GLN A 711 -22.90 32.87 -19.60
C GLN A 711 -22.51 31.41 -19.82
N MET A 712 -23.48 30.55 -20.14
CA MET A 712 -23.26 29.11 -20.32
C MET A 712 -23.37 28.68 -21.79
N LYS A 713 -22.41 27.91 -22.27
CA LYS A 713 -22.43 27.27 -23.60
C LYS A 713 -21.74 25.91 -23.55
N ASP A 714 -22.30 24.88 -24.16
CA ASP A 714 -21.71 23.54 -24.24
C ASP A 714 -21.31 22.96 -22.85
N VAL A 715 -22.14 23.19 -21.82
CA VAL A 715 -21.88 22.71 -20.45
C VAL A 715 -22.42 21.29 -20.27
N THR A 716 -21.62 20.39 -19.72
CA THR A 716 -21.98 19.00 -19.41
C THR A 716 -22.40 18.86 -17.95
N LEU A 717 -23.61 18.34 -17.71
CA LEU A 717 -24.20 18.14 -16.37
C LEU A 717 -24.56 16.65 -16.12
N MET A 718 -23.87 15.71 -16.77
CA MET A 718 -24.19 14.29 -16.66
C MET A 718 -24.10 13.82 -15.20
N ASP A 719 -25.19 13.25 -14.68
CA ASP A 719 -25.29 12.76 -13.29
C ASP A 719 -24.99 13.80 -12.19
N ALA A 720 -25.07 15.09 -12.51
CA ALA A 720 -24.90 16.18 -11.54
C ALA A 720 -26.14 16.36 -10.64
N THR A 721 -25.94 16.67 -9.36
CA THR A 721 -27.03 16.98 -8.42
C THR A 721 -27.36 18.46 -8.48
N LEU A 722 -28.63 18.83 -8.77
CA LEU A 722 -29.04 20.22 -9.01
C LEU A 722 -30.05 20.76 -7.98
N ASP A 723 -30.20 20.13 -6.81
CA ASP A 723 -31.24 20.51 -5.85
C ASP A 723 -31.09 21.97 -5.40
N GLY A 724 -32.17 22.75 -5.46
CA GLY A 724 -32.14 24.18 -5.13
C GLY A 724 -31.20 25.06 -5.97
N THR A 725 -30.70 24.58 -7.13
CA THR A 725 -29.86 25.39 -8.04
C THR A 725 -30.67 26.51 -8.69
N ARG A 726 -30.13 27.72 -8.72
CA ARG A 726 -30.76 28.89 -9.33
C ARG A 726 -30.22 29.15 -10.73
N LEU A 727 -31.09 29.04 -11.74
CA LEU A 727 -30.79 29.26 -13.16
C LEU A 727 -31.75 30.34 -13.70
N VAL A 728 -31.55 31.62 -13.37
CA VAL A 728 -32.39 32.68 -13.96
C VAL A 728 -31.61 33.33 -15.10
N ALA A 729 -31.86 32.83 -16.31
CA ALA A 729 -31.30 33.40 -17.54
C ALA A 729 -32.16 34.58 -18.02
N HIS A 730 -31.58 35.77 -18.15
CA HIS A 730 -32.16 36.77 -19.03
C HIS A 730 -31.94 36.34 -20.49
N SER A 731 -33.06 35.98 -21.11
CA SER A 731 -33.25 35.58 -22.51
C SER A 731 -32.32 36.26 -23.54
N GLN A 732 -31.55 35.47 -24.28
CA GLN A 732 -31.61 35.35 -25.76
C GLN A 732 -30.45 34.48 -26.26
N GLN A 733 -30.68 33.18 -26.48
CA GLN A 733 -30.33 32.46 -27.72
C GLN A 733 -30.69 30.98 -27.58
N ARG A 734 -31.35 30.46 -28.62
CA ARG A 734 -31.85 29.09 -28.74
C ARG A 734 -30.68 28.09 -28.75
N LEU A 735 -30.74 27.07 -27.90
CA LEU A 735 -29.99 25.82 -28.09
C LEU A 735 -30.83 24.88 -28.96
N SER A 736 -30.26 24.50 -30.10
CA SER A 736 -30.70 23.41 -30.99
C SER A 736 -29.72 22.27 -30.91
#